data_AF-A0A928IEQ6-F1
#
_entry.id   AF-A0A928IEQ6-F1
#
_cell.length_a   1.000
_cell.length_b   1.000
_cell.length_c   1.000
_cell.angle_alpha   90.00
_cell.angle_beta   90.00
_cell.angle_gamma   90.00
#
_symmetry.space_group_name_H-M   'P 1'
#
loop_
_entity.id
_entity.type
_entity.pdbx_description
1 polymer ?
#
loop_
_entity_poly.entity_id
_entity_poly.type
_entity_poly.pdbx_seq_one_letter_code
_entity_poly.pdbx_strand_id
1 'polypeptide(L)'
;MKIKGIKRIGLLLIGLMLISIFSACGGEDASDGSYANVSTDLSEVSTDGGEDTSSEPSGQLTFVPASPEGQVLTEKGHSPQIIIRNYNETATDALGRVLPTSEETGMPKEGKYVGLFYSYVTAGHNCDNDNSKSLAVNPYNPDFGPRWEICFWAEPETGYHRGDDVWQIRRDMYYFAMAGVDFLYVDLTNGLLYEGATKVFLDTCAQMRAEGQMTPYIVPWCFGTATENGGDIGSFYNQFMTVEKYKDLWFHWEGKPLALIKPQDDGTYPILNDARFSDKLTFRKAWTMPNPQRGEGYWLDNNVVNFGYGYGYRDSKSVRFAECIGIGCAGFANFGAGRSGRLSTESYLNDFLETDTQGLGLVFEDAFKQVMRKNPECQVLLISRWNEWVAQNFTHPDDKGTDTGFVDQFNAEFSRDIEPMKGGFTDNYFYQMCSIIRRFKGVMPADEVSGENTIYEADPDVFEKWQNVSPVYTDFRGDTTHRDHPGALGNTRYVNTTGRNDIVESRITADGGNLYVYVRTAENMTSYKDKNWMMLFIDADSDKNTGWEGYDYLVNYEVVSDTVTTLCAYKDGVWQEIGTVAYLANGDRMTVTIPRSLIGLTDKTLNVNFHWMDNVSDIYDLESWFTTGDSAPERRNNYSYKQDIDFTGENERFLPARESGAISGMRPVTFTDEEQNSLEEGLKVSFYPLVENYPSQPDFRLIDVLMTGSKSTKTITAEDFVYSSNVGMLFEGYIYVEQNGAYEFELSYDDGAKLFIDGRLVVDGTYDPNAADGIKTAKGSIILEAGYHAIRVEYAELKGGNAYLSLEGDWKFFRVVDYKKTVEAGLILREDFDNTTFDELEKHFDIEATFTLENGWLCGNWIDGRRFHYVASELKYYTFETRIIAGGIVARPYRSAIALRIPTDQPISKTSLYVPDNNDSDPTSYLGTSGIFLYCAENTLEVAIHIKDETRFRKVHSVGYTFTLPEGVSFGKGAVIRFEDKGETIDIYCEGDLLATVRLSKKERADAQYWKGESYRYAEVLDANGKVVLTTEGYEAYVPASGNCAVVERANFFKLDYIELYQLGYTYNGDEIVLTD
;
A
#
# COMPACT_ATOMS: atom_id res chain seq x y z
N MET A 1 56.09 -5.75 -44.35
CA MET A 1 56.08 -4.83 -45.52
C MET A 1 54.65 -4.35 -45.76
N LYS A 2 54.44 -3.26 -46.51
CA LYS A 2 53.11 -2.81 -47.02
C LYS A 2 52.75 -3.68 -48.27
N ILE A 3 51.55 -3.69 -48.88
CA ILE A 3 50.61 -2.60 -49.21
C ILE A 3 49.13 -3.07 -49.24
N LYS A 4 48.29 -2.27 -48.55
CA LYS A 4 46.86 -1.89 -48.77
C LYS A 4 45.95 -2.64 -49.77
N GLY A 5 44.75 -2.94 -49.28
CA GLY A 5 43.45 -2.87 -49.96
C GLY A 5 42.33 -2.72 -48.90
N ILE A 6 41.10 -2.24 -49.13
CA ILE A 6 40.42 -1.53 -50.23
C ILE A 6 39.40 -0.58 -49.56
N LYS A 7 39.05 0.58 -50.16
CA LYS A 7 37.90 1.41 -49.76
C LYS A 7 36.92 1.61 -50.92
N ARG A 8 35.60 1.51 -50.65
CA ARG A 8 34.51 2.16 -51.43
C ARG A 8 34.30 3.55 -50.78
N ILE A 9 34.11 4.69 -51.47
CA ILE A 9 33.19 5.07 -52.56
C ILE A 9 31.72 5.10 -52.05
N GLY A 10 30.95 6.19 -52.15
CA GLY A 10 31.16 7.45 -52.90
C GLY A 10 30.62 8.73 -52.24
N LEU A 11 30.53 9.84 -53.00
CA LEU A 11 30.27 11.21 -52.53
C LEU A 11 28.91 11.78 -52.99
N LEU A 12 28.35 12.67 -52.14
CA LEU A 12 27.75 13.98 -52.46
C LEU A 12 27.29 14.29 -53.92
N LEU A 13 26.00 14.64 -54.13
CA LEU A 13 25.50 16.02 -54.34
C LEU A 13 24.05 16.12 -54.91
N ILE A 14 23.38 17.25 -54.59
CA ILE A 14 22.21 17.88 -55.27
C ILE A 14 20.84 17.16 -55.14
N GLY A 15 19.78 17.96 -54.99
CA GLY A 15 18.38 17.57 -55.14
C GLY A 15 17.55 18.76 -55.69
N LEU A 16 16.24 18.57 -55.95
CA LEU A 16 15.30 19.64 -56.33
C LEU A 16 13.81 19.24 -56.11
N MET A 17 12.99 20.27 -55.91
CA MET A 17 11.52 20.44 -55.77
C MET A 17 10.55 19.33 -56.26
N LEU A 18 9.38 19.01 -55.63
CA LEU A 18 8.20 19.77 -55.10
C LEU A 18 7.00 19.91 -56.09
N ILE A 19 5.77 20.10 -55.55
CA ILE A 19 4.48 20.59 -56.16
C ILE A 19 3.38 19.56 -56.62
N SER A 20 2.40 19.33 -55.71
CA SER A 20 0.90 19.21 -55.81
C SER A 20 0.16 18.47 -56.96
N ILE A 21 -1.05 17.91 -56.71
CA ILE A 21 -2.43 18.45 -57.01
C ILE A 21 -3.48 17.35 -56.62
N PHE A 22 -4.75 17.53 -56.18
CA PHE A 22 -5.64 18.71 -56.01
C PHE A 22 -6.52 18.70 -54.70
N SER A 23 -7.87 18.64 -54.77
CA SER A 23 -8.85 18.90 -53.67
C SER A 23 -10.17 18.09 -53.78
N ALA A 24 -10.97 18.08 -52.70
CA ALA A 24 -12.45 18.15 -52.74
C ALA A 24 -13.01 18.82 -51.45
N CYS A 25 -14.25 19.36 -51.52
CA CYS A 25 -14.95 20.20 -50.52
C CYS A 25 -15.38 19.44 -49.24
N GLY A 26 -15.82 20.05 -48.12
CA GLY A 26 -16.00 21.47 -47.76
C GLY A 26 -17.33 21.74 -46.99
N GLY A 27 -17.35 22.66 -46.04
CA GLY A 27 -18.53 23.05 -45.22
C GLY A 27 -18.18 24.01 -44.09
N GLU A 28 -19.06 24.96 -43.75
CA GLU A 28 -18.81 26.11 -42.84
C GLU A 28 -19.84 26.22 -41.69
N ASP A 29 -19.52 27.14 -40.76
CA ASP A 29 -20.38 27.87 -39.79
C ASP A 29 -20.82 27.29 -38.42
N ALA A 30 -20.41 28.07 -37.39
CA ALA A 30 -21.08 28.49 -36.13
C ALA A 30 -21.81 27.46 -35.22
N SER A 31 -21.76 27.57 -33.88
CA SER A 31 -21.68 28.78 -33.01
C SER A 31 -21.14 28.47 -31.60
N ASP A 32 -20.62 29.50 -30.89
CA ASP A 32 -20.49 29.74 -29.43
C ASP A 32 -20.14 28.58 -28.47
N GLY A 33 -19.29 28.70 -27.44
CA GLY A 33 -18.49 29.79 -26.84
C GLY A 33 -17.72 29.20 -25.63
N SER A 34 -16.79 29.86 -24.92
CA SER A 34 -16.35 31.26 -24.86
C SER A 34 -14.86 31.32 -24.48
N TYR A 35 -14.15 32.42 -24.82
CA TYR A 35 -12.69 32.54 -24.63
C TYR A 35 -12.27 33.68 -23.68
N ALA A 36 -11.27 33.37 -22.84
CA ALA A 36 -10.14 34.21 -22.43
C ALA A 36 -10.30 35.47 -21.54
N ASN A 37 -9.43 35.52 -20.52
CA ASN A 37 -8.58 36.63 -20.07
C ASN A 37 -9.13 38.07 -19.99
N VAL A 38 -9.15 38.63 -18.77
CA VAL A 38 -8.83 40.05 -18.49
C VAL A 38 -7.91 40.13 -17.26
N SER A 39 -7.11 41.19 -17.16
CA SER A 39 -6.05 41.44 -16.18
C SER A 39 -6.42 42.46 -15.08
N THR A 40 -5.41 42.87 -14.29
CA THR A 40 -5.22 44.19 -13.63
C THR A 40 -6.19 44.59 -12.49
N ASP A 41 -5.84 45.25 -11.38
CA ASP A 41 -4.63 45.82 -10.73
C ASP A 41 -5.18 46.83 -9.66
N LEU A 42 -4.37 47.29 -8.69
CA LEU A 42 -4.63 48.39 -7.72
C LEU A 42 -5.72 48.13 -6.65
N SER A 43 -5.65 48.59 -5.39
CA SER A 43 -5.08 49.83 -4.83
C SER A 43 -4.95 49.79 -3.27
N GLU A 44 -4.33 50.83 -2.68
CA GLU A 44 -4.04 50.99 -1.24
C GLU A 44 -5.25 51.44 -0.37
N VAL A 45 -5.31 51.07 0.91
CA VAL A 45 -6.17 51.72 1.93
C VAL A 45 -5.50 51.84 3.33
N SER A 46 -5.18 53.08 3.69
CA SER A 46 -5.01 53.73 5.03
C SER A 46 -4.51 53.00 6.30
N THR A 47 -3.70 53.73 7.07
CA THR A 47 -3.21 53.43 8.43
C THR A 47 -4.18 53.76 9.58
N ASP A 48 -4.23 52.88 10.58
CA ASP A 48 -4.33 53.16 12.03
C ASP A 48 -3.85 51.86 12.75
N GLY A 49 -3.42 51.84 14.02
CA GLY A 49 -3.34 52.91 15.00
C GLY A 49 -3.41 52.39 16.44
N GLY A 50 -2.51 51.49 16.85
CA GLY A 50 -2.52 50.91 18.20
C GLY A 50 -1.19 50.28 18.64
N GLU A 51 -0.80 50.52 19.88
CA GLU A 51 0.32 49.85 20.56
C GLU A 51 -0.23 48.62 21.31
N ASP A 52 0.41 47.46 21.17
CA ASP A 52 0.40 46.42 22.22
C ASP A 52 1.73 45.65 22.20
N THR A 53 2.06 44.97 23.29
CA THR A 53 3.40 44.45 23.57
C THR A 53 3.41 42.95 23.87
N SER A 54 3.86 42.15 22.92
CA SER A 54 4.27 40.75 23.14
C SER A 54 5.49 40.39 22.30
N SER A 55 6.27 39.44 22.79
CA SER A 55 7.51 38.98 22.16
C SER A 55 7.30 37.70 21.38
N GLU A 56 7.56 37.71 20.07
CA GLU A 56 7.75 36.51 19.27
C GLU A 56 8.97 36.61 18.37
N PRO A 57 9.80 35.56 18.35
CA PRO A 57 10.66 35.21 17.24
C PRO A 57 10.26 33.82 16.70
N SER A 58 8.97 33.63 16.40
CA SER A 58 8.39 32.45 15.74
C SER A 58 8.77 32.39 14.25
N GLY A 59 10.06 32.56 13.97
CA GLY A 59 10.64 32.59 12.64
C GLY A 59 10.56 31.23 11.98
N GLN A 60 9.40 30.91 11.40
CA GLN A 60 9.26 29.85 10.40
C GLN A 60 10.15 30.19 9.20
N LEU A 61 11.41 29.79 9.31
CA LEU A 61 12.26 29.52 8.16
C LEU A 61 11.64 28.31 7.45
N THR A 62 10.62 28.56 6.64
CA THR A 62 10.26 27.67 5.54
C THR A 62 11.51 27.41 4.70
N PHE A 63 11.51 26.31 3.94
CA PHE A 63 12.44 26.23 2.83
C PHE A 63 12.32 27.50 1.98
N VAL A 64 13.43 27.94 1.40
CA VAL A 64 13.42 28.96 0.34
C VAL A 64 13.40 28.18 -0.97
N PRO A 65 12.23 27.85 -1.54
CA PRO A 65 12.17 27.40 -2.93
C PRO A 65 12.72 28.51 -3.83
N ALA A 66 13.05 28.17 -5.07
CA ALA A 66 13.37 29.19 -6.06
C ALA A 66 12.17 30.13 -6.21
N SER A 67 12.32 31.38 -5.75
CA SER A 67 11.26 32.38 -5.91
C SER A 67 11.07 32.70 -7.40
N PRO A 68 9.88 33.15 -7.84
CA PRO A 68 9.71 33.65 -9.21
C PRO A 68 10.66 34.81 -9.57
N GLU A 69 11.19 35.49 -8.56
CA GLU A 69 12.16 36.60 -8.65
C GLU A 69 13.63 36.11 -8.75
N GLY A 70 13.87 34.82 -8.51
CA GLY A 70 15.17 34.15 -8.52
C GLY A 70 15.74 33.87 -7.12
N GLN A 71 17.00 33.46 -7.09
CA GLN A 71 17.75 33.12 -5.87
C GLN A 71 18.10 34.36 -5.04
N VAL A 72 17.58 34.41 -3.79
CA VAL A 72 18.01 35.40 -2.80
C VAL A 72 19.37 35.01 -2.23
N LEU A 73 20.37 35.89 -2.37
CA LEU A 73 21.72 35.68 -1.83
C LEU A 73 21.84 36.20 -0.39
N THR A 74 22.75 35.59 0.38
CA THR A 74 23.18 36.09 1.70
C THR A 74 23.84 37.47 1.60
N GLU A 75 23.98 38.20 2.72
CA GLU A 75 24.67 39.51 2.76
C GLU A 75 26.10 39.49 2.19
N LYS A 76 26.76 38.32 2.21
CA LYS A 76 28.12 38.11 1.67
C LYS A 76 28.12 37.82 0.16
N GLY A 77 26.94 37.78 -0.47
CA GLY A 77 26.75 37.42 -1.88
C GLY A 77 26.89 35.93 -2.17
N HIS A 78 26.71 35.07 -1.16
CA HIS A 78 26.79 33.62 -1.31
C HIS A 78 25.38 33.02 -1.45
N SER A 79 25.25 31.89 -2.15
CA SER A 79 24.06 31.03 -2.05
C SER A 79 23.68 30.77 -0.58
N PRO A 80 22.39 30.71 -0.22
CA PRO A 80 21.96 30.16 1.08
C PRO A 80 22.50 28.74 1.28
N GLN A 81 22.94 28.42 2.50
CA GLN A 81 23.34 27.07 2.87
C GLN A 81 22.13 26.14 2.89
N ILE A 82 22.28 24.89 2.43
CA ILE A 82 21.29 23.84 2.63
C ILE A 82 21.39 23.40 4.09
N ILE A 83 20.43 23.84 4.92
CA ILE A 83 20.38 23.52 6.34
C ILE A 83 19.83 22.11 6.51
N ILE A 84 20.61 21.26 7.19
CA ILE A 84 20.15 19.95 7.63
C ILE A 84 19.09 20.20 8.71
N ARG A 85 17.82 20.00 8.37
CA ARG A 85 16.76 19.85 9.37
C ARG A 85 16.97 18.50 10.06
N ASN A 86 16.72 18.47 11.36
CA ASN A 86 16.59 17.22 12.08
C ASN A 86 15.10 16.99 12.27
N TYR A 87 14.45 16.26 11.36
CA TYR A 87 13.06 15.81 11.52
C TYR A 87 13.00 14.66 12.56
N ASN A 88 13.67 14.90 13.68
CA ASN A 88 14.08 13.94 14.70
C ASN A 88 14.69 12.67 14.08
N GLU A 89 15.53 12.83 13.05
CA GLU A 89 16.12 11.75 12.25
C GLU A 89 17.41 11.20 12.85
N THR A 90 17.35 9.93 13.23
CA THR A 90 18.51 9.08 13.53
C THR A 90 18.78 8.11 12.39
N ALA A 91 20.00 7.59 12.31
CA ALA A 91 20.33 6.44 11.46
C ALA A 91 21.57 5.75 12.00
N THR A 92 21.66 4.44 11.79
CA THR A 92 22.83 3.63 12.18
C THR A 92 23.17 2.67 11.04
N ASP A 93 24.41 2.75 10.56
CA ASP A 93 24.87 1.96 9.41
C ASP A 93 25.21 0.49 9.74
N ALA A 94 25.62 -0.28 8.72
CA ALA A 94 25.98 -1.70 8.86
C ALA A 94 27.22 -1.96 9.75
N LEU A 95 27.92 -0.90 10.19
CA LEU A 95 29.06 -0.98 11.10
C LEU A 95 28.71 -0.48 12.51
N GLY A 96 27.43 -0.23 12.80
CA GLY A 96 26.96 0.26 14.09
C GLY A 96 27.31 1.73 14.36
N ARG A 97 27.61 2.52 13.32
CA ARG A 97 27.97 3.94 13.47
C ARG A 97 26.70 4.80 13.39
N VAL A 98 26.31 5.36 14.52
CA VAL A 98 25.14 6.26 14.66
C VAL A 98 25.44 7.63 14.05
N LEU A 99 24.44 8.25 13.41
CA LEU A 99 24.55 9.63 12.93
C LEU A 99 24.66 10.65 14.09
N PRO A 100 25.50 11.70 13.95
CA PRO A 100 25.69 12.67 15.02
C PRO A 100 24.45 13.53 15.27
N THR A 101 24.23 13.91 16.53
CA THR A 101 23.12 14.78 16.97
C THR A 101 23.49 16.27 16.98
N SER A 102 22.49 17.12 17.22
CA SER A 102 22.69 18.55 17.52
C SER A 102 23.51 18.78 18.81
N GLU A 103 23.42 17.89 19.80
CA GLU A 103 24.21 17.97 21.03
C GLU A 103 25.70 17.76 20.77
N GLU A 104 26.05 16.81 19.88
CA GLU A 104 27.44 16.57 19.48
C GLU A 104 28.01 17.65 18.55
N THR A 105 27.17 18.19 17.66
CA THR A 105 27.66 18.98 16.51
C THR A 105 27.39 20.47 16.62
N GLY A 106 26.44 20.87 17.47
CA GLY A 106 25.92 22.23 17.59
C GLY A 106 24.98 22.64 16.46
N MET A 107 24.30 23.77 16.68
CA MET A 107 23.46 24.47 15.69
C MET A 107 24.18 24.64 14.33
N PRO A 108 23.44 24.80 13.22
CA PRO A 108 24.02 25.07 11.91
C PRO A 108 24.94 26.29 11.91
N LYS A 109 26.14 26.12 11.34
CA LYS A 109 27.27 27.05 11.39
C LYS A 109 27.26 27.92 10.14
N GLU A 110 27.03 29.21 10.33
CA GLU A 110 27.03 30.21 9.25
C GLU A 110 28.39 30.21 8.52
N GLY A 111 28.35 30.15 7.19
CA GLY A 111 29.55 30.19 6.36
C GLY A 111 30.30 28.86 6.16
N LYS A 112 29.73 27.72 6.58
CA LYS A 112 30.26 26.36 6.36
C LYS A 112 29.51 25.64 5.24
N TYR A 113 30.17 25.45 4.09
CA TYR A 113 29.59 24.84 2.89
C TYR A 113 30.27 23.51 2.55
N VAL A 114 29.51 22.59 1.97
CA VAL A 114 30.00 21.31 1.45
C VAL A 114 29.75 21.23 -0.05
N GLY A 115 30.82 20.98 -0.80
CA GLY A 115 30.77 20.56 -2.19
C GLY A 115 30.99 19.04 -2.31
N LEU A 116 30.26 18.37 -3.20
CA LEU A 116 30.49 16.95 -3.54
C LEU A 116 30.84 16.80 -5.03
N PHE A 117 31.83 15.98 -5.35
CA PHE A 117 32.18 15.66 -6.74
C PHE A 117 31.10 14.78 -7.34
N TYR A 118 30.61 15.16 -8.52
CA TYR A 118 29.64 14.41 -9.31
C TYR A 118 30.13 14.31 -10.76
N SER A 119 29.85 13.19 -11.45
CA SER A 119 30.38 12.93 -12.79
C SER A 119 29.30 12.55 -13.80
N TYR A 120 29.51 12.97 -15.05
CA TYR A 120 28.77 12.48 -16.22
C TYR A 120 29.52 11.39 -16.98
N VAL A 121 30.72 10.99 -16.52
CA VAL A 121 31.58 10.01 -17.22
C VAL A 121 30.90 8.64 -17.40
N THR A 122 29.89 8.32 -16.57
CA THR A 122 29.07 7.12 -16.72
C THR A 122 28.36 7.06 -18.08
N ALA A 123 28.03 8.21 -18.69
CA ALA A 123 27.52 8.31 -20.07
C ALA A 123 28.58 8.06 -21.17
N GLY A 124 29.83 7.80 -20.80
CA GLY A 124 30.94 7.48 -21.70
C GLY A 124 31.47 6.04 -21.63
N HIS A 125 30.88 5.15 -20.81
CA HIS A 125 31.28 3.74 -20.78
C HIS A 125 31.09 3.06 -22.14
N ASN A 126 32.01 2.16 -22.46
CA ASN A 126 32.03 1.41 -23.72
C ASN A 126 32.61 -0.02 -23.59
N CYS A 127 32.76 -0.51 -22.36
CA CYS A 127 33.29 -1.82 -22.01
C CYS A 127 32.37 -2.55 -21.01
N ASP A 128 32.09 -3.83 -21.27
CA ASP A 128 31.17 -4.71 -20.52
C ASP A 128 31.89 -5.49 -19.38
N ASN A 129 33.16 -5.19 -19.14
CA ASN A 129 33.93 -5.76 -18.03
C ASN A 129 33.70 -4.95 -16.75
N ASP A 130 33.66 -5.69 -15.64
CA ASP A 130 33.62 -5.19 -14.27
C ASP A 130 34.85 -5.77 -13.56
N ASN A 131 35.73 -4.90 -13.05
CA ASN A 131 37.00 -5.33 -12.47
C ASN A 131 36.79 -6.24 -11.25
N SER A 132 35.84 -5.93 -10.37
CA SER A 132 35.54 -6.73 -9.18
C SER A 132 35.09 -8.15 -9.53
N LYS A 133 34.26 -8.28 -10.57
CA LYS A 133 33.79 -9.58 -11.09
C LYS A 133 34.90 -10.33 -11.83
N SER A 134 35.75 -9.64 -12.59
CA SER A 134 36.91 -10.24 -13.25
C SER A 134 37.96 -10.74 -12.25
N LEU A 135 38.20 -10.01 -11.16
CA LEU A 135 39.02 -10.43 -10.03
C LEU A 135 38.41 -11.65 -9.34
N ALA A 136 37.10 -11.66 -9.10
CA ALA A 136 36.40 -12.80 -8.50
C ALA A 136 36.51 -14.09 -9.35
N VAL A 137 36.57 -13.98 -10.69
CA VAL A 137 36.73 -15.12 -11.60
C VAL A 137 38.19 -15.61 -11.68
N ASN A 138 39.17 -14.71 -11.72
CA ASN A 138 40.59 -15.09 -11.74
C ASN A 138 41.49 -14.00 -11.13
N PRO A 139 41.79 -14.03 -9.83
CA PRO A 139 42.57 -12.98 -9.17
C PRO A 139 44.00 -12.84 -9.72
N TYR A 140 44.59 -13.92 -10.23
CA TYR A 140 45.99 -13.96 -10.67
C TYR A 140 46.20 -13.53 -12.14
N ASN A 141 45.15 -13.57 -12.96
CA ASN A 141 45.16 -13.07 -14.34
C ASN A 141 43.72 -12.73 -14.79
N PRO A 142 43.11 -11.67 -14.23
CA PRO A 142 41.73 -11.27 -14.52
C PRO A 142 41.60 -10.65 -15.92
N ASP A 143 40.41 -10.72 -16.52
CA ASP A 143 40.09 -10.03 -17.76
C ASP A 143 39.56 -8.62 -17.48
N PHE A 144 40.48 -7.65 -17.46
CA PHE A 144 40.21 -6.23 -17.27
C PHE A 144 39.70 -5.51 -18.54
N GLY A 145 39.21 -6.24 -19.53
CA GLY A 145 38.65 -5.67 -20.75
C GLY A 145 39.66 -4.99 -21.66
N PRO A 146 39.22 -4.40 -22.79
CA PRO A 146 40.13 -3.93 -23.82
C PRO A 146 40.83 -2.62 -23.43
N ARG A 147 42.10 -2.50 -23.82
CA ARG A 147 42.92 -1.31 -23.54
C ARG A 147 42.29 -0.03 -24.11
N TRP A 148 42.30 1.02 -23.30
CA TRP A 148 41.70 2.35 -23.48
C TRP A 148 40.18 2.42 -23.36
N GLU A 149 39.48 1.29 -23.27
CA GLU A 149 38.04 1.30 -23.06
C GLU A 149 37.73 1.61 -21.59
N ILE A 150 36.55 2.19 -21.37
CA ILE A 150 36.02 2.68 -20.10
C ILE A 150 35.11 1.57 -19.56
N CYS A 151 35.69 0.74 -18.68
CA CYS A 151 35.07 -0.39 -17.99
C CYS A 151 34.63 0.03 -16.57
N PHE A 152 33.81 -0.80 -15.91
CA PHE A 152 33.37 -0.55 -14.52
C PHE A 152 34.39 -1.06 -13.49
N TRP A 153 34.60 -0.33 -12.39
CA TRP A 153 35.42 -0.83 -11.27
C TRP A 153 34.67 -1.85 -10.40
N ALA A 154 33.36 -1.67 -10.23
CA ALA A 154 32.39 -2.61 -9.66
C ALA A 154 30.95 -2.25 -10.06
N GLU A 155 29.96 -2.97 -9.55
CA GLU A 155 28.53 -2.73 -9.79
C GLU A 155 27.91 -1.76 -8.76
N PRO A 156 27.29 -0.64 -9.19
CA PRO A 156 26.47 0.20 -8.31
C PRO A 156 25.25 -0.58 -7.79
N GLU A 157 24.75 -0.21 -6.61
CA GLU A 157 23.51 -0.74 -6.02
C GLU A 157 22.34 -0.72 -7.02
N THR A 158 22.22 0.37 -7.78
CA THR A 158 21.16 0.59 -8.78
C THR A 158 21.47 -0.05 -10.14
N GLY A 159 22.51 -0.88 -10.23
CA GLY A 159 23.07 -1.43 -11.46
C GLY A 159 23.90 -0.41 -12.26
N TYR A 160 24.42 -0.84 -13.40
CA TYR A 160 25.29 -0.06 -14.31
C TYR A 160 24.52 1.07 -15.03
N HIS A 161 24.07 2.07 -14.26
CA HIS A 161 23.31 3.23 -14.74
C HIS A 161 24.14 4.12 -15.67
N ARG A 162 23.47 5.00 -16.42
CA ARG A 162 24.09 5.96 -17.34
C ARG A 162 23.88 7.39 -16.82
N GLY A 163 24.79 8.31 -17.14
CA GLY A 163 24.79 9.69 -16.60
C GLY A 163 23.63 10.60 -17.05
N ASP A 164 22.65 10.06 -17.79
CA ASP A 164 21.40 10.68 -18.20
C ASP A 164 20.15 9.91 -17.70
N ASP A 165 20.32 8.94 -16.79
CA ASP A 165 19.23 8.24 -16.12
C ASP A 165 18.53 9.17 -15.12
N VAL A 166 17.39 9.73 -15.53
CA VAL A 166 16.60 10.69 -14.74
C VAL A 166 16.24 10.16 -13.35
N TRP A 167 16.00 8.85 -13.21
CA TRP A 167 15.64 8.25 -11.92
C TRP A 167 16.81 8.28 -10.95
N GLN A 168 18.01 7.89 -11.41
CA GLN A 168 19.23 7.99 -10.62
C GLN A 168 19.52 9.44 -10.22
N ILE A 169 19.36 10.38 -11.15
CA ILE A 169 19.64 11.81 -10.90
C ILE A 169 18.70 12.36 -9.80
N ARG A 170 17.42 11.99 -9.78
CA ARG A 170 16.49 12.41 -8.70
C ARG A 170 16.91 11.84 -7.35
N ARG A 171 17.12 10.52 -7.28
CA ARG A 171 17.61 9.78 -6.09
C ARG A 171 18.88 10.41 -5.51
N ASP A 172 19.88 10.65 -6.36
CA ASP A 172 21.12 11.33 -5.98
C ASP A 172 20.85 12.72 -5.37
N MET A 173 19.99 13.54 -5.99
CA MET A 173 19.72 14.90 -5.49
C MET A 173 19.01 14.89 -4.13
N TYR A 174 18.09 13.95 -3.87
CA TYR A 174 17.46 13.78 -2.56
C TYR A 174 18.49 13.44 -1.49
N TYR A 175 19.32 12.42 -1.73
CA TYR A 175 20.38 11.99 -0.82
C TYR A 175 21.35 13.13 -0.48
N PHE A 176 21.67 13.99 -1.45
CA PHE A 176 22.53 15.15 -1.23
C PHE A 176 21.85 16.29 -0.47
N ALA A 177 20.57 16.56 -0.74
CA ALA A 177 19.79 17.56 -0.02
C ALA A 177 19.63 17.16 1.45
N MET A 178 19.23 15.90 1.72
CA MET A 178 19.14 15.29 3.05
C MET A 178 20.48 15.34 3.80
N ALA A 179 21.57 14.94 3.14
CA ALA A 179 22.92 14.97 3.72
C ALA A 179 23.45 16.40 3.97
N GLY A 180 22.81 17.44 3.44
CA GLY A 180 23.24 18.84 3.58
C GLY A 180 24.40 19.24 2.67
N VAL A 181 24.56 18.61 1.50
CA VAL A 181 25.52 18.99 0.47
C VAL A 181 25.03 20.28 -0.21
N ASP A 182 25.73 21.40 -0.05
CA ASP A 182 25.30 22.68 -0.60
C ASP A 182 25.42 22.72 -2.13
N PHE A 183 26.47 22.13 -2.71
CA PHE A 183 26.65 22.11 -4.16
C PHE A 183 27.34 20.86 -4.68
N LEU A 184 27.11 20.56 -5.96
CA LEU A 184 27.87 19.58 -6.71
C LEU A 184 28.92 20.29 -7.55
N TYR A 185 30.19 19.87 -7.41
CA TYR A 185 31.24 20.29 -8.33
C TYR A 185 31.41 19.22 -9.41
N VAL A 186 30.92 19.56 -10.60
CA VAL A 186 30.72 18.64 -11.71
C VAL A 186 32.01 18.52 -12.53
N ASP A 187 32.55 17.31 -12.66
CA ASP A 187 33.80 17.09 -13.38
C ASP A 187 33.62 17.08 -14.91
N LEU A 188 34.21 18.10 -15.54
CA LEU A 188 34.36 18.24 -16.99
C LEU A 188 35.84 18.39 -17.37
N THR A 189 36.76 18.12 -16.42
CA THR A 189 38.21 18.34 -16.59
C THR A 189 38.89 17.37 -17.55
N ASN A 190 38.17 16.34 -18.00
CA ASN A 190 38.56 15.46 -19.10
C ASN A 190 38.35 16.08 -20.49
N GLY A 191 37.82 17.32 -20.58
CA GLY A 191 37.72 18.08 -21.84
C GLY A 191 36.49 17.75 -22.69
N LEU A 192 35.56 16.97 -22.16
CA LEU A 192 34.24 16.72 -22.74
C LEU A 192 33.16 17.42 -21.90
N LEU A 193 32.15 17.97 -22.56
CA LEU A 193 30.98 18.53 -21.87
C LEU A 193 29.92 17.49 -21.51
N TYR A 194 29.87 16.34 -22.18
CA TYR A 194 28.76 15.38 -22.09
C TYR A 194 27.38 16.03 -22.31
N GLU A 195 27.29 16.95 -23.29
CA GLU A 195 26.19 17.93 -23.48
C GLU A 195 24.77 17.37 -23.30
N GLY A 196 24.49 16.15 -23.79
CA GLY A 196 23.20 15.47 -23.60
C GLY A 196 22.91 15.11 -22.14
N ALA A 197 23.86 14.47 -21.46
CA ALA A 197 23.75 14.10 -20.05
C ALA A 197 23.70 15.35 -19.15
N THR A 198 24.55 16.35 -19.41
CA THR A 198 24.50 17.65 -18.70
C THR A 198 23.15 18.34 -18.88
N LYS A 199 22.58 18.34 -20.09
CA LYS A 199 21.27 18.93 -20.32
C LYS A 199 20.17 18.17 -19.56
N VAL A 200 20.18 16.84 -19.57
CA VAL A 200 19.21 16.02 -18.81
C VAL A 200 19.35 16.30 -17.31
N PHE A 201 20.55 16.28 -16.77
CA PHE A 201 20.83 16.61 -15.37
C PHE A 201 20.32 18.01 -14.97
N LEU A 202 20.65 19.05 -15.77
CA LEU A 202 20.17 20.42 -15.53
C LEU A 202 18.66 20.54 -15.67
N ASP A 203 18.04 19.80 -16.60
CA ASP A 203 16.60 19.76 -16.76
C ASP A 203 15.89 19.09 -15.57
N THR A 204 16.43 17.98 -15.06
CA THR A 204 15.94 17.27 -13.87
C THR A 204 16.06 18.15 -12.63
N CYS A 205 17.23 18.73 -12.35
CA CYS A 205 17.41 19.59 -11.16
C CYS A 205 16.52 20.83 -11.20
N ALA A 206 16.28 21.41 -12.38
CA ALA A 206 15.33 22.51 -12.55
C ALA A 206 13.86 22.06 -12.41
N GLN A 207 13.53 20.83 -12.82
CA GLN A 207 12.19 20.26 -12.64
C GLN A 207 11.90 19.98 -11.16
N MET A 208 12.81 19.30 -10.44
CA MET A 208 12.70 19.04 -9.00
C MET A 208 12.43 20.33 -8.21
N ARG A 209 13.15 21.41 -8.53
CA ARG A 209 12.92 22.73 -7.91
C ARG A 209 11.60 23.40 -8.29
N ALA A 210 11.06 23.13 -9.48
CA ALA A 210 9.72 23.57 -9.87
C ALA A 210 8.62 22.73 -9.19
N GLU A 211 8.91 21.49 -8.81
CA GLU A 211 8.09 20.60 -7.98
C GLU A 211 8.21 20.91 -6.48
N GLY A 212 8.96 21.97 -6.10
CA GLY A 212 9.12 22.44 -4.72
C GLY A 212 10.29 21.83 -3.95
N GLN A 213 11.01 20.89 -4.54
CA GLN A 213 12.10 20.13 -3.91
C GLN A 213 13.43 20.92 -3.93
N MET A 214 14.24 20.79 -2.88
CA MET A 214 15.59 21.37 -2.91
C MET A 214 16.58 20.41 -3.58
N THR A 215 17.40 20.92 -4.49
CA THR A 215 18.60 20.23 -4.98
C THR A 215 19.84 21.00 -4.57
N PRO A 216 21.01 20.37 -4.42
CA PRO A 216 22.28 21.09 -4.39
C PRO A 216 22.41 22.09 -5.54
N TYR A 217 23.17 23.17 -5.32
CA TYR A 217 23.59 24.05 -6.39
C TYR A 217 24.67 23.40 -7.27
N ILE A 218 25.03 24.02 -8.37
CA ILE A 218 25.96 23.47 -9.36
C ILE A 218 27.17 24.40 -9.53
N VAL A 219 28.36 23.81 -9.50
CA VAL A 219 29.65 24.43 -9.78
C VAL A 219 30.33 23.64 -10.90
N PRO A 220 30.51 24.18 -12.12
CA PRO A 220 31.28 23.49 -13.14
C PRO A 220 32.77 23.44 -12.76
N TRP A 221 33.41 22.26 -12.89
CA TRP A 221 34.85 22.10 -12.83
C TRP A 221 35.41 21.80 -14.23
N CYS A 222 36.02 22.81 -14.86
CA CYS A 222 36.39 22.77 -16.28
C CYS A 222 37.85 23.15 -16.51
N PHE A 223 38.32 23.03 -17.75
CA PHE A 223 39.51 23.75 -18.19
C PHE A 223 39.27 25.28 -18.15
N GLY A 224 40.25 26.02 -17.65
CA GLY A 224 40.18 27.46 -17.47
C GLY A 224 40.40 28.31 -18.72
N THR A 225 39.72 28.02 -19.84
CA THR A 225 39.81 28.84 -21.07
C THR A 225 38.45 29.35 -21.56
N ALA A 226 38.53 30.27 -22.54
CA ALA A 226 37.43 31.01 -23.11
C ALA A 226 37.10 30.57 -24.57
N THR A 227 37.31 29.29 -24.86
CA THR A 227 36.90 28.62 -26.09
C THR A 227 35.38 28.40 -26.12
N GLU A 228 34.85 28.12 -27.31
CA GLU A 228 33.42 27.86 -27.56
C GLU A 228 33.16 26.38 -27.91
N ASN A 229 34.11 25.48 -27.62
CA ASN A 229 34.05 24.05 -27.92
C ASN A 229 34.77 23.26 -26.81
N GLY A 230 34.28 22.06 -26.48
CA GLY A 230 34.91 21.16 -25.48
C GLY A 230 34.61 21.53 -24.02
N GLY A 231 35.18 20.76 -23.09
CA GLY A 231 35.03 20.86 -21.62
C GLY A 231 35.72 22.07 -20.98
N ASP A 232 35.67 23.22 -21.66
CA ASP A 232 36.15 24.50 -21.21
C ASP A 232 35.01 25.33 -20.59
N ILE A 233 35.35 26.13 -19.57
CA ILE A 233 34.35 26.97 -18.88
C ILE A 233 33.68 28.00 -19.80
N GLY A 234 34.37 28.48 -20.83
CA GLY A 234 33.78 29.35 -21.86
C GLY A 234 32.62 28.69 -22.61
N SER A 235 32.77 27.39 -22.93
CA SER A 235 31.75 26.60 -23.63
C SER A 235 30.58 26.28 -22.70
N PHE A 236 30.84 25.77 -21.49
CA PHE A 236 29.80 25.48 -20.49
C PHE A 236 28.99 26.74 -20.12
N TYR A 237 29.65 27.89 -19.94
CA TYR A 237 28.98 29.15 -19.66
C TYR A 237 28.02 29.55 -20.79
N ASN A 238 28.50 29.53 -22.04
CA ASN A 238 27.69 29.91 -23.20
C ASN A 238 26.52 28.95 -23.44
N GLN A 239 26.72 27.63 -23.30
CA GLN A 239 25.67 26.63 -23.54
C GLN A 239 24.62 26.54 -22.42
N PHE A 240 25.03 26.65 -21.16
CA PHE A 240 24.17 26.34 -20.01
C PHE A 240 23.98 27.51 -19.05
N MET A 241 25.04 28.22 -18.64
CA MET A 241 24.92 29.27 -17.62
C MET A 241 24.23 30.56 -18.09
N THR A 242 24.04 30.73 -19.41
CA THR A 242 23.22 31.83 -19.97
C THR A 242 21.75 31.47 -20.18
N VAL A 243 21.34 30.23 -19.87
CA VAL A 243 19.95 29.77 -20.06
C VAL A 243 19.11 30.12 -18.83
N GLU A 244 18.11 30.98 -19.00
CA GLU A 244 17.22 31.48 -17.93
C GLU A 244 16.61 30.35 -17.07
N LYS A 245 16.26 29.20 -17.67
CA LYS A 245 15.74 28.02 -16.95
C LYS A 245 16.67 27.54 -15.82
N TYR A 246 17.98 27.70 -15.98
CA TYR A 246 18.98 27.14 -15.05
C TYR A 246 19.57 28.18 -14.09
N LYS A 247 19.13 29.46 -14.14
CA LYS A 247 19.78 30.59 -13.44
C LYS A 247 19.97 30.35 -11.93
N ASP A 248 18.98 29.74 -11.28
CA ASP A 248 18.97 29.53 -9.82
C ASP A 248 19.73 28.26 -9.40
N LEU A 249 20.11 27.40 -10.36
CA LEU A 249 20.91 26.20 -10.08
C LEU A 249 22.36 26.55 -9.73
N TRP A 250 22.89 27.69 -10.18
CA TRP A 250 24.30 28.01 -10.02
C TRP A 250 24.66 28.40 -8.59
N PHE A 251 25.76 27.85 -8.06
CA PHE A 251 26.25 28.25 -6.74
C PHE A 251 26.89 29.64 -6.81
N HIS A 252 26.31 30.61 -6.11
CA HIS A 252 26.86 31.96 -6.03
C HIS A 252 27.86 32.08 -4.88
N TRP A 253 28.96 32.77 -5.14
CA TRP A 253 30.01 33.09 -4.17
C TRP A 253 30.52 34.52 -4.46
N GLU A 254 30.64 35.35 -3.42
CA GLU A 254 31.01 36.77 -3.54
C GLU A 254 30.20 37.57 -4.59
N GLY A 255 28.92 37.24 -4.77
CA GLY A 255 27.98 37.92 -5.67
C GLY A 255 28.03 37.46 -7.13
N LYS A 256 28.72 36.35 -7.46
CA LYS A 256 28.81 35.78 -8.81
C LYS A 256 28.73 34.25 -8.79
N PRO A 257 28.25 33.60 -9.86
CA PRO A 257 28.36 32.14 -9.98
C PRO A 257 29.82 31.68 -9.89
N LEU A 258 30.07 30.64 -9.10
CA LEU A 258 31.38 30.03 -8.91
C LEU A 258 31.68 29.01 -10.02
N ALA A 259 32.90 29.04 -10.53
CA ALA A 259 33.47 27.95 -11.34
C ALA A 259 34.83 27.52 -10.77
N LEU A 260 35.04 26.20 -10.68
CA LEU A 260 36.35 25.62 -10.43
C LEU A 260 37.11 25.50 -11.76
N ILE A 261 38.39 25.87 -11.78
CA ILE A 261 39.19 25.82 -13.02
C ILE A 261 40.50 25.06 -12.86
N LYS A 262 40.72 24.13 -13.78
CA LYS A 262 41.97 23.41 -14.05
C LYS A 262 42.90 24.27 -14.93
N PRO A 263 44.22 24.26 -14.68
CA PRO A 263 45.19 24.92 -15.57
C PRO A 263 45.28 24.24 -16.94
N GLN A 264 45.73 24.99 -17.94
CA GLN A 264 46.26 24.42 -19.19
C GLN A 264 47.55 23.63 -18.93
N ASP A 265 47.98 22.79 -19.89
CA ASP A 265 49.20 21.98 -19.77
C ASP A 265 50.47 22.83 -19.52
N ASP A 266 50.53 24.04 -20.06
CA ASP A 266 51.61 25.00 -19.82
C ASP A 266 51.59 25.61 -18.40
N GLY A 267 50.47 25.48 -17.68
CA GLY A 267 50.21 26.02 -16.34
C GLY A 267 49.42 27.33 -16.31
N THR A 268 48.95 27.82 -17.44
CA THR A 268 48.18 29.07 -17.50
C THR A 268 46.71 28.84 -17.15
N TYR A 269 46.03 29.92 -16.75
CA TYR A 269 44.59 29.97 -16.54
C TYR A 269 44.02 31.15 -17.37
N PRO A 270 43.94 31.05 -18.71
CA PRO A 270 43.59 32.18 -19.58
C PRO A 270 42.31 32.93 -19.19
N ILE A 271 41.27 32.20 -18.74
CA ILE A 271 39.96 32.75 -18.37
C ILE A 271 40.03 33.83 -17.28
N LEU A 272 41.02 33.78 -16.37
CA LEU A 272 41.16 34.75 -15.29
C LEU A 272 41.41 36.19 -15.78
N ASN A 273 41.91 36.33 -17.01
CA ASN A 273 42.19 37.63 -17.63
C ASN A 273 41.17 38.01 -18.72
N ASP A 274 40.13 37.19 -18.94
CA ASP A 274 39.11 37.43 -19.96
C ASP A 274 37.84 38.06 -19.35
N ALA A 275 37.75 39.39 -19.47
CA ALA A 275 36.64 40.19 -18.96
C ALA A 275 35.25 39.72 -19.43
N ARG A 276 35.15 38.99 -20.56
CA ARG A 276 33.87 38.40 -21.01
C ARG A 276 33.27 37.43 -19.98
N PHE A 277 34.12 36.88 -19.12
CA PHE A 277 33.78 35.88 -18.09
C PHE A 277 34.18 36.33 -16.67
N SER A 278 35.36 36.93 -16.45
CA SER A 278 35.79 37.33 -15.10
C SER A 278 34.98 38.49 -14.50
N ASP A 279 34.32 39.30 -15.32
CA ASP A 279 33.35 40.28 -14.84
C ASP A 279 32.03 39.62 -14.40
N LYS A 280 31.74 38.38 -14.80
CA LYS A 280 30.46 37.69 -14.57
C LYS A 280 30.53 36.49 -13.61
N LEU A 281 31.65 35.77 -13.60
CA LEU A 281 31.91 34.59 -12.78
C LEU A 281 32.93 34.91 -11.69
N THR A 282 32.92 34.15 -10.60
CA THR A 282 34.06 34.06 -9.67
C THR A 282 34.76 32.72 -9.87
N PHE A 283 36.09 32.72 -9.82
CA PHE A 283 36.90 31.55 -10.14
C PHE A 283 37.72 31.09 -8.94
N ARG A 284 37.94 29.79 -8.82
CA ARG A 284 38.94 29.21 -7.91
C ARG A 284 39.81 28.18 -8.65
N LYS A 285 41.13 28.29 -8.47
CA LYS A 285 42.14 27.42 -9.11
C LYS A 285 42.15 26.05 -8.41
N ALA A 286 41.48 25.06 -9.00
CA ALA A 286 41.32 23.73 -8.43
C ALA A 286 41.98 22.68 -9.33
N TRP A 287 42.99 21.99 -8.80
CA TRP A 287 43.62 20.86 -9.47
C TRP A 287 44.12 19.81 -8.48
N THR A 288 44.16 18.56 -8.93
CA THR A 288 44.55 17.38 -8.12
C THR A 288 46.07 17.31 -7.87
N MET A 289 46.89 17.84 -8.79
CA MET A 289 48.36 17.84 -8.68
C MET A 289 48.88 19.29 -8.60
N PRO A 290 48.76 19.98 -7.45
CA PRO A 290 49.20 21.37 -7.29
C PRO A 290 50.72 21.49 -7.44
N ASN A 291 51.20 22.35 -8.34
CA ASN A 291 52.64 22.45 -8.62
C ASN A 291 53.36 23.35 -7.57
N PRO A 292 54.27 22.80 -6.74
CA PRO A 292 54.97 23.60 -5.72
C PRO A 292 55.85 24.70 -6.32
N GLN A 293 56.36 24.49 -7.55
CA GLN A 293 57.21 25.44 -8.27
C GLN A 293 56.43 26.66 -8.77
N ARG A 294 55.09 26.53 -8.90
CA ARG A 294 54.16 27.63 -9.25
C ARG A 294 53.58 28.33 -8.00
N GLY A 295 53.93 27.86 -6.80
CA GLY A 295 53.36 28.35 -5.54
C GLY A 295 51.94 27.84 -5.24
N GLU A 296 51.47 26.83 -5.98
CA GLU A 296 50.17 26.19 -5.75
C GLU A 296 50.23 25.21 -4.56
N GLY A 297 51.44 24.84 -4.12
CA GLY A 297 51.72 23.85 -3.08
C GLY A 297 52.06 24.40 -1.68
N TYR A 298 51.85 25.69 -1.38
CA TYR A 298 52.20 26.24 -0.05
C TYR A 298 51.35 25.72 1.12
N TRP A 299 50.25 25.03 0.82
CA TRP A 299 49.29 24.47 1.80
C TRP A 299 49.44 22.96 1.97
N LEU A 300 50.48 22.37 1.36
CA LEU A 300 50.78 20.94 1.40
C LEU A 300 51.41 20.52 2.73
N ASP A 301 50.59 20.35 3.78
CA ASP A 301 50.93 19.39 4.82
C ASP A 301 50.63 17.99 4.28
N ASN A 302 51.68 17.34 3.76
CA ASN A 302 51.68 16.11 2.96
C ASN A 302 50.87 14.91 3.52
N ASN A 303 50.37 14.97 4.76
CA ASN A 303 49.54 13.90 5.33
C ASN A 303 48.03 14.09 5.07
N VAL A 304 47.55 15.32 4.85
CA VAL A 304 46.13 15.56 4.51
C VAL A 304 45.86 15.28 3.02
N VAL A 305 46.87 15.55 2.19
CA VAL A 305 46.71 15.73 0.75
C VAL A 305 46.66 14.43 -0.03
N ASN A 306 47.23 13.35 0.50
CA ASN A 306 47.25 12.04 -0.16
C ASN A 306 45.85 11.47 -0.46
N PHE A 307 44.81 12.04 0.16
CA PHE A 307 43.44 11.54 0.19
C PHE A 307 42.40 12.58 -0.28
N GLY A 308 42.83 13.76 -0.77
CA GLY A 308 41.95 14.90 -1.07
C GLY A 308 41.98 15.35 -2.52
N TYR A 309 40.87 15.91 -3.01
CA TYR A 309 40.73 16.39 -4.38
C TYR A 309 40.28 17.86 -4.42
N GLY A 310 41.06 18.73 -5.06
CA GLY A 310 40.73 20.13 -5.27
C GLY A 310 41.11 21.08 -4.12
N TYR A 311 41.29 22.35 -4.48
CA TYR A 311 41.60 23.45 -3.57
C TYR A 311 40.92 24.74 -4.04
N GLY A 312 40.58 25.61 -3.09
CA GLY A 312 40.10 26.96 -3.36
C GLY A 312 41.17 28.01 -3.08
N TYR A 313 41.78 28.58 -4.11
CA TYR A 313 42.73 29.68 -3.99
C TYR A 313 42.29 30.91 -4.78
N ARG A 314 42.14 32.03 -4.06
CA ARG A 314 41.84 33.36 -4.63
C ARG A 314 43.09 34.01 -5.22
N ASP A 315 44.19 34.14 -4.44
CA ASP A 315 45.55 34.27 -4.97
C ASP A 315 46.62 33.84 -3.95
N SER A 316 47.81 33.45 -4.40
CA SER A 316 48.70 32.51 -3.67
C SER A 316 49.63 33.10 -2.59
N LYS A 317 49.39 34.32 -2.07
CA LYS A 317 50.45 35.08 -1.34
C LYS A 317 50.09 35.79 -0.03
N SER A 318 48.85 35.75 0.47
CA SER A 318 48.45 36.61 1.62
C SER A 318 47.49 36.02 2.65
N VAL A 319 46.69 35.00 2.33
CA VAL A 319 45.79 34.34 3.30
C VAL A 319 46.60 33.35 4.16
N ARG A 320 46.17 33.09 5.41
CA ARG A 320 46.79 32.09 6.32
C ARG A 320 46.09 30.73 6.34
N PHE A 321 45.03 30.57 5.55
CA PHE A 321 44.14 29.42 5.53
C PHE A 321 43.69 29.18 4.08
N ALA A 322 43.31 27.95 3.74
CA ALA A 322 42.67 27.64 2.46
C ALA A 322 41.14 27.86 2.55
N GLU A 323 40.57 28.43 1.50
CA GLU A 323 39.14 28.80 1.41
C GLU A 323 38.28 27.55 1.17
N CYS A 324 38.74 26.68 0.25
CA CYS A 324 38.17 25.35 0.00
C CYS A 324 39.25 24.26 0.13
N ILE A 325 38.93 23.15 0.77
CA ILE A 325 39.84 22.00 1.00
C ILE A 325 39.16 20.68 0.64
N GLY A 326 39.82 19.87 -0.20
CA GLY A 326 39.38 18.52 -0.55
C GLY A 326 39.69 17.43 0.47
N ILE A 327 38.75 16.50 0.62
CA ILE A 327 38.88 15.18 1.26
C ILE A 327 38.25 14.10 0.35
N GLY A 328 38.47 12.83 0.69
CA GLY A 328 37.99 11.67 -0.06
C GLY A 328 38.29 10.37 0.70
N CYS A 329 37.72 9.26 0.24
CA CYS A 329 37.72 8.00 0.99
C CYS A 329 38.88 7.04 0.71
N ALA A 330 39.67 7.28 -0.34
CA ALA A 330 40.93 6.58 -0.62
C ALA A 330 41.97 7.54 -1.19
N GLY A 331 43.23 7.10 -1.26
CA GLY A 331 44.29 7.84 -1.95
C GLY A 331 44.35 7.53 -3.45
N PHE A 332 45.48 7.85 -4.06
CA PHE A 332 45.78 7.42 -5.43
C PHE A 332 46.46 6.05 -5.41
N ALA A 333 46.07 5.15 -6.31
CA ALA A 333 46.74 3.86 -6.50
C ALA A 333 48.26 4.01 -6.70
N ASN A 334 48.69 5.04 -7.46
CA ASN A 334 50.11 5.36 -7.68
C ASN A 334 50.89 5.81 -6.43
N PHE A 335 50.22 6.07 -5.30
CA PHE A 335 50.83 6.32 -4.00
C PHE A 335 50.64 5.16 -3.00
N GLY A 336 50.04 4.05 -3.43
CA GLY A 336 49.93 2.81 -2.65
C GLY A 336 49.00 2.89 -1.43
N ALA A 337 48.05 3.82 -1.41
CA ALA A 337 47.16 4.03 -0.26
C ALA A 337 45.69 3.95 -0.70
N GLY A 338 45.05 2.81 -0.44
CA GLY A 338 43.62 2.59 -0.70
C GLY A 338 42.71 3.14 0.41
N ARG A 339 41.46 2.67 0.49
CA ARG A 339 40.48 3.00 1.55
C ARG A 339 41.00 2.67 2.96
N SER A 340 41.86 1.68 3.07
CA SER A 340 42.53 1.24 4.31
C SER A 340 43.85 1.98 4.58
N GLY A 341 44.22 2.94 3.73
CA GLY A 341 45.26 3.93 3.99
C GLY A 341 46.67 3.36 4.08
N ARG A 342 47.25 3.33 5.28
CA ARG A 342 48.62 2.81 5.49
C ARG A 342 48.69 1.29 5.71
N LEU A 343 47.53 0.61 5.68
CA LEU A 343 47.43 -0.84 5.78
C LEU A 343 47.58 -1.54 4.42
N SER A 344 47.32 -0.83 3.31
CA SER A 344 47.43 -1.38 1.95
C SER A 344 48.89 -1.51 1.48
N THR A 345 49.60 -2.53 1.97
CA THR A 345 50.81 -3.04 1.31
C THR A 345 50.53 -4.42 0.71
N GLU A 346 51.27 -4.83 -0.32
CA GLU A 346 51.07 -6.10 -1.06
C GLU A 346 50.86 -7.33 -0.15
N SER A 347 51.51 -7.37 1.02
CA SER A 347 51.40 -8.43 2.02
C SER A 347 50.09 -8.50 2.82
N TYR A 348 49.20 -7.52 2.67
CA TYR A 348 47.90 -7.44 3.36
C TYR A 348 46.71 -7.43 2.40
N LEU A 349 46.96 -7.39 1.08
CA LEU A 349 45.90 -7.59 0.09
C LEU A 349 45.55 -9.08 0.03
N ASN A 350 44.25 -9.37 -0.06
CA ASN A 350 43.75 -10.69 -0.42
C ASN A 350 43.96 -10.95 -1.92
N ASP A 351 43.63 -12.16 -2.39
CA ASP A 351 43.74 -12.53 -3.81
C ASP A 351 43.03 -11.54 -4.75
N PHE A 352 41.90 -10.95 -4.33
CA PHE A 352 41.14 -9.96 -5.10
C PHE A 352 41.74 -8.54 -5.09
N LEU A 353 42.95 -8.37 -4.53
CA LEU A 353 43.66 -7.10 -4.35
C LEU A 353 42.93 -6.12 -3.43
N GLU A 354 42.17 -6.64 -2.46
CA GLU A 354 41.38 -5.87 -1.48
C GLU A 354 41.75 -6.22 -0.04
N THR A 355 41.15 -5.55 0.94
CA THR A 355 41.33 -5.87 2.36
C THR A 355 39.97 -5.97 3.06
N ASP A 356 39.90 -6.75 4.14
CA ASP A 356 38.69 -6.85 4.98
C ASP A 356 38.32 -5.48 5.64
N THR A 357 39.23 -4.51 5.63
CA THR A 357 39.03 -3.17 6.18
C THR A 357 38.53 -2.13 5.17
N GLN A 358 38.41 -2.47 3.88
CA GLN A 358 38.02 -1.52 2.82
C GLN A 358 36.68 -0.81 3.10
N GLY A 359 35.73 -1.48 3.77
CA GLY A 359 34.40 -0.93 4.06
C GLY A 359 34.36 0.05 5.25
N LEU A 360 35.42 0.13 6.05
CA LEU A 360 35.42 0.87 7.33
C LEU A 360 35.60 2.38 7.21
N GLY A 361 36.06 2.88 6.06
CA GLY A 361 36.22 4.32 5.80
C GLY A 361 37.31 5.00 6.62
N LEU A 362 38.35 4.27 6.98
CA LEU A 362 39.44 4.75 7.85
C LEU A 362 40.13 6.00 7.28
N VAL A 363 40.35 6.03 5.96
CA VAL A 363 40.96 7.19 5.28
C VAL A 363 40.02 8.40 5.22
N PHE A 364 38.72 8.20 4.96
CA PHE A 364 37.76 9.31 4.87
C PHE A 364 37.66 10.05 6.22
N GLU A 365 37.61 9.29 7.31
CA GLU A 365 37.57 9.80 8.67
C GLU A 365 38.87 10.51 9.09
N ASP A 366 40.05 9.95 8.78
CA ASP A 366 41.32 10.62 9.07
C ASP A 366 41.49 11.89 8.23
N ALA A 367 41.09 11.88 6.95
CA ALA A 367 41.12 13.08 6.10
C ALA A 367 40.29 14.21 6.71
N PHE A 368 39.04 13.93 7.13
CA PHE A 368 38.20 14.92 7.81
C PHE A 368 38.79 15.38 9.15
N LYS A 369 39.21 14.45 10.02
CA LYS A 369 39.88 14.77 11.30
C LYS A 369 41.15 15.60 11.09
N GLN A 370 41.91 15.36 10.03
CA GLN A 370 43.09 16.15 9.68
C GLN A 370 42.73 17.56 9.21
N VAL A 371 41.66 17.74 8.41
CA VAL A 371 41.16 19.07 8.04
C VAL A 371 40.72 19.83 9.29
N MET A 372 39.85 19.26 10.13
CA MET A 372 39.35 19.94 11.33
C MET A 372 40.45 20.28 12.34
N ARG A 373 41.51 19.46 12.45
CA ARG A 373 42.66 19.72 13.32
C ARG A 373 43.59 20.83 12.80
N LYS A 374 43.73 21.00 11.48
CA LYS A 374 44.75 21.89 10.87
C LYS A 374 44.17 23.17 10.27
N ASN A 375 42.92 23.11 9.79
CA ASN A 375 42.20 24.21 9.14
C ASN A 375 40.73 24.25 9.60
N PRO A 376 40.43 24.36 10.92
CA PRO A 376 39.04 24.46 11.40
C PRO A 376 38.28 25.67 10.81
N GLU A 377 39.00 26.71 10.41
CA GLU A 377 38.45 27.90 9.75
C GLU A 377 38.02 27.67 8.29
N CYS A 378 38.32 26.51 7.68
CA CYS A 378 37.95 26.18 6.29
C CYS A 378 36.46 26.45 6.03
N GLN A 379 36.14 27.23 5.00
CA GLN A 379 34.76 27.62 4.69
C GLN A 379 34.05 26.58 3.82
N VAL A 380 34.79 25.91 2.94
CA VAL A 380 34.23 24.97 1.97
C VAL A 380 34.95 23.63 2.02
N LEU A 381 34.27 22.58 2.49
CA LEU A 381 34.76 21.21 2.42
C LEU A 381 34.38 20.62 1.06
N LEU A 382 35.33 20.06 0.31
CA LEU A 382 35.07 19.39 -0.96
C LEU A 382 35.24 17.88 -0.77
N ILE A 383 34.23 17.08 -1.12
CA ILE A 383 34.21 15.63 -0.95
C ILE A 383 34.37 14.96 -2.32
N SER A 384 35.31 14.02 -2.44
CA SER A 384 35.56 13.23 -3.65
C SER A 384 35.43 11.72 -3.35
N ARG A 385 34.48 11.00 -3.94
CA ARG A 385 33.48 11.44 -4.94
C ARG A 385 32.27 10.52 -5.00
N TRP A 386 31.11 11.01 -5.49
CA TRP A 386 29.91 10.18 -5.57
C TRP A 386 30.03 9.04 -6.58
N ASN A 387 29.85 9.30 -7.88
CA ASN A 387 29.53 8.29 -8.91
C ASN A 387 30.56 8.22 -10.06
N GLU A 388 31.81 7.91 -9.75
CA GLU A 388 32.86 7.71 -10.77
C GLU A 388 33.23 6.22 -10.88
N TRP A 389 32.28 5.43 -11.37
CA TRP A 389 32.41 3.98 -11.52
C TRP A 389 33.43 3.49 -12.55
N VAL A 390 34.21 4.39 -13.15
CA VAL A 390 35.13 4.12 -14.26
C VAL A 390 36.48 3.57 -13.81
N ALA A 391 36.84 2.39 -14.33
CA ALA A 391 38.22 1.91 -14.38
C ALA A 391 38.67 1.73 -15.84
N GLN A 392 39.34 2.76 -16.40
CA GLN A 392 39.91 2.69 -17.75
C GLN A 392 41.28 1.97 -17.74
N ASN A 393 41.49 1.02 -18.65
CA ASN A 393 42.69 0.16 -18.71
C ASN A 393 43.79 0.74 -19.63
N PHE A 394 44.96 1.09 -19.08
CA PHE A 394 46.05 1.78 -19.81
C PHE A 394 47.18 0.89 -20.38
N THR A 395 47.13 -0.44 -20.15
CA THR A 395 48.18 -1.47 -20.46
C THR A 395 49.39 -1.03 -21.30
N HIS A 396 50.61 -0.92 -20.74
CA HIS A 396 51.75 -0.40 -21.53
C HIS A 396 52.50 -1.50 -22.30
N PRO A 397 52.67 -1.40 -23.64
CA PRO A 397 53.21 -2.48 -24.47
C PRO A 397 54.75 -2.42 -24.62
N ASP A 398 55.50 -2.57 -23.52
CA ASP A 398 56.97 -2.59 -23.53
C ASP A 398 57.56 -3.83 -22.84
N ASP A 399 57.73 -4.91 -23.63
CA ASP A 399 58.73 -5.99 -23.50
C ASP A 399 58.99 -6.67 -22.12
N LYS A 400 58.07 -6.58 -21.15
CA LYS A 400 58.09 -7.42 -19.93
C LYS A 400 56.81 -8.20 -19.62
N GLY A 401 55.67 -7.81 -20.18
CA GLY A 401 54.50 -8.69 -20.33
C GLY A 401 53.52 -8.81 -19.15
N THR A 402 53.52 -7.87 -18.20
CA THR A 402 52.61 -7.89 -17.03
C THR A 402 51.85 -6.59 -16.76
N ASP A 403 52.24 -5.48 -17.38
CA ASP A 403 51.97 -4.14 -16.82
C ASP A 403 50.63 -3.55 -17.31
N THR A 404 49.54 -4.14 -16.82
CA THR A 404 48.23 -3.47 -16.74
C THR A 404 48.25 -2.41 -15.64
N GLY A 405 47.62 -1.27 -15.89
CA GLY A 405 47.49 -0.19 -14.92
C GLY A 405 46.24 0.63 -15.19
N PHE A 406 45.67 1.19 -14.12
CA PHE A 406 44.46 2.00 -14.16
C PHE A 406 44.76 3.43 -13.70
N VAL A 407 43.92 4.36 -14.13
CA VAL A 407 43.95 5.75 -13.66
C VAL A 407 42.75 5.97 -12.75
N ASP A 408 43.03 6.61 -11.61
CA ASP A 408 42.08 7.08 -10.59
C ASP A 408 41.24 6.04 -9.82
N GLN A 409 40.73 4.96 -10.43
CA GLN A 409 39.93 3.91 -9.77
C GLN A 409 40.36 2.50 -10.23
N PHE A 410 40.09 1.46 -9.43
CA PHE A 410 40.41 0.07 -9.81
C PHE A 410 39.46 -1.01 -9.26
N ASN A 411 39.34 -1.14 -7.94
CA ASN A 411 38.51 -2.11 -7.21
C ASN A 411 38.03 -1.46 -5.89
N ALA A 412 37.42 -2.19 -4.94
CA ALA A 412 36.89 -1.55 -3.73
C ALA A 412 37.99 -0.90 -2.88
N GLU A 413 39.12 -1.56 -2.62
CA GLU A 413 40.22 -0.98 -1.83
C GLU A 413 40.86 0.24 -2.55
N PHE A 414 40.99 0.19 -3.88
CA PHE A 414 41.61 1.26 -4.68
C PHE A 414 40.57 2.07 -5.48
N SER A 415 39.45 2.41 -4.83
CA SER A 415 38.41 3.30 -5.35
C SER A 415 38.12 4.44 -4.36
N ARG A 416 37.82 5.63 -4.88
CA ARG A 416 37.42 6.85 -4.14
C ARG A 416 35.93 7.17 -4.28
N ASP A 417 35.19 6.28 -4.91
CA ASP A 417 33.74 6.35 -5.09
C ASP A 417 32.99 6.15 -3.76
N ILE A 418 31.86 6.81 -3.54
CA ILE A 418 31.06 6.69 -2.30
C ILE A 418 29.56 6.51 -2.55
N GLU A 419 29.14 6.30 -3.80
CA GLU A 419 27.79 5.81 -4.10
C GLU A 419 27.65 4.34 -3.61
N PRO A 420 26.46 3.90 -3.14
CA PRO A 420 26.28 2.54 -2.66
C PRO A 420 26.67 1.45 -3.67
N MET A 421 27.48 0.48 -3.21
CA MET A 421 27.99 -0.64 -4.02
C MET A 421 27.21 -1.93 -3.77
N LYS A 422 26.74 -2.57 -4.85
CA LYS A 422 26.02 -3.85 -4.82
C LYS A 422 26.93 -4.98 -4.32
N GLY A 423 26.49 -5.69 -3.27
CA GLY A 423 27.26 -6.78 -2.66
C GLY A 423 28.62 -6.37 -2.06
N GLY A 424 28.89 -5.07 -1.92
CA GLY A 424 30.16 -4.52 -1.45
C GLY A 424 30.02 -3.81 -0.11
N PHE A 425 30.51 -2.57 -0.02
CA PHE A 425 30.41 -1.76 1.20
C PHE A 425 29.01 -1.16 1.46
N THR A 426 28.03 -1.35 0.57
CA THR A 426 26.67 -0.81 0.65
C THR A 426 26.67 0.71 0.93
N ASP A 427 25.90 1.23 1.89
CA ASP A 427 25.82 2.66 2.21
C ASP A 427 26.73 3.13 3.36
N ASN A 428 27.69 2.32 3.80
CA ASN A 428 28.66 2.70 4.83
C ASN A 428 29.41 4.01 4.50
N TYR A 429 29.69 4.28 3.23
CA TYR A 429 30.33 5.54 2.83
C TYR A 429 29.37 6.73 2.74
N PHE A 430 28.08 6.48 2.45
CA PHE A 430 27.03 7.50 2.47
C PHE A 430 26.75 7.99 3.91
N TYR A 431 26.52 7.08 4.88
CA TYR A 431 26.32 7.47 6.27
C TYR A 431 27.57 8.10 6.90
N GLN A 432 28.77 7.71 6.47
CA GLN A 432 29.99 8.40 6.87
C GLN A 432 30.07 9.82 6.29
N MET A 433 29.67 10.04 5.03
CA MET A 433 29.53 11.38 4.46
C MET A 433 28.54 12.22 5.29
N CYS A 434 27.34 11.70 5.58
CA CYS A 434 26.34 12.39 6.39
C CYS A 434 26.89 12.76 7.80
N SER A 435 27.62 11.85 8.44
CA SER A 435 28.29 12.09 9.74
C SER A 435 29.35 13.20 9.66
N ILE A 436 30.18 13.19 8.61
CA ILE A 436 31.17 14.25 8.32
C ILE A 436 30.47 15.59 8.09
N ILE A 437 29.38 15.63 7.32
CA ILE A 437 28.66 16.87 7.00
C ILE A 437 27.93 17.42 8.24
N ARG A 438 27.20 16.59 9.01
CA ARG A 438 26.61 16.99 10.30
C ARG A 438 27.69 17.56 11.24
N ARG A 439 28.87 16.93 11.35
CA ARG A 439 29.99 17.46 12.19
C ARG A 439 30.59 18.77 11.65
N PHE A 440 30.76 18.91 10.34
CA PHE A 440 31.30 20.13 9.71
C PHE A 440 30.34 21.32 9.79
N LYS A 441 29.08 21.12 9.38
CA LYS A 441 28.06 22.17 9.28
C LYS A 441 27.28 22.41 10.57
N GLY A 442 27.17 21.42 11.46
CA GLY A 442 26.14 21.43 12.50
C GLY A 442 24.77 21.04 11.95
N VAL A 443 23.82 20.76 12.83
CA VAL A 443 22.45 20.33 12.49
C VAL A 443 21.45 21.06 13.39
N MET A 444 20.22 21.26 12.93
CA MET A 444 19.15 21.76 13.79
C MET A 444 18.89 20.81 14.96
N PRO A 445 18.41 21.29 16.12
CA PRO A 445 17.86 20.42 17.15
C PRO A 445 16.68 19.63 16.60
N ALA A 446 16.35 18.54 17.29
CA ALA A 446 15.05 17.89 17.16
C ALA A 446 13.92 18.88 17.52
N ASP A 447 12.80 18.79 16.83
CA ASP A 447 11.58 19.53 17.17
C ASP A 447 10.95 18.96 18.46
N GLU A 448 10.31 19.82 19.25
CA GLU A 448 9.69 19.46 20.52
C GLU A 448 8.36 18.70 20.31
N VAL A 449 8.11 17.70 21.17
CA VAL A 449 6.84 16.94 21.17
C VAL A 449 5.68 17.79 21.72
N SER A 450 4.50 17.68 21.12
CA SER A 450 3.29 18.46 21.47
C SER A 450 2.62 18.08 22.80
N GLY A 451 3.27 17.27 23.65
CA GLY A 451 2.66 16.65 24.82
C GLY A 451 1.79 15.43 24.49
N GLU A 452 1.17 14.82 25.51
CA GLU A 452 0.29 13.66 25.33
C GLU A 452 -0.96 14.02 24.53
N ASN A 453 -1.30 13.19 23.55
CA ASN A 453 -2.51 13.33 22.75
C ASN A 453 -3.12 11.93 22.50
N THR A 454 -4.39 11.77 22.89
CA THR A 454 -5.20 10.57 22.65
C THR A 454 -5.95 10.71 21.33
N ILE A 455 -5.79 9.74 20.44
CA ILE A 455 -6.29 9.76 19.06
C ILE A 455 -6.96 8.41 18.74
N TYR A 456 -8.29 8.32 18.66
CA TYR A 456 -8.94 7.07 18.27
C TYR A 456 -9.38 7.09 16.82
N GLU A 457 -9.12 5.99 16.10
CA GLU A 457 -9.55 5.78 14.71
C GLU A 457 -11.08 5.87 14.51
N ALA A 458 -11.86 5.68 15.58
CA ALA A 458 -13.31 5.88 15.62
C ALA A 458 -13.75 7.35 15.81
N ASP A 459 -12.84 8.29 16.06
CA ASP A 459 -13.17 9.71 16.21
C ASP A 459 -13.62 10.34 14.86
N PRO A 460 -14.80 10.99 14.77
CA PRO A 460 -15.27 11.61 13.53
C PRO A 460 -14.39 12.73 12.96
N ASP A 461 -13.47 13.27 13.77
CA ASP A 461 -12.51 14.34 13.47
C ASP A 461 -11.04 13.88 13.64
N VAL A 462 -10.76 12.57 13.59
CA VAL A 462 -9.44 11.98 13.92
C VAL A 462 -8.28 12.63 13.16
N PHE A 463 -8.45 12.92 11.87
CA PHE A 463 -7.39 13.50 11.03
C PHE A 463 -7.19 15.00 11.26
N GLU A 464 -8.18 15.67 11.85
CA GLU A 464 -8.13 17.08 12.20
C GLU A 464 -7.46 17.27 13.57
N LYS A 465 -7.57 16.30 14.49
CA LYS A 465 -6.79 16.25 15.75
C LYS A 465 -5.28 16.24 15.48
N TRP A 466 -4.84 15.44 14.51
CA TRP A 466 -3.43 15.31 14.11
C TRP A 466 -2.74 16.63 13.73
N GLN A 467 -3.49 17.67 13.32
CA GLN A 467 -2.93 18.97 12.93
C GLN A 467 -2.09 19.63 14.03
N ASN A 468 -2.45 19.41 15.30
CA ASN A 468 -1.79 19.98 16.48
C ASN A 468 -0.64 19.12 17.03
N VAL A 469 -0.42 17.93 16.47
CA VAL A 469 0.65 17.02 16.92
C VAL A 469 1.99 17.42 16.30
N SER A 470 3.03 17.49 17.12
CA SER A 470 4.43 17.68 16.73
C SER A 470 5.33 16.61 17.37
N PRO A 471 6.46 16.21 16.74
CA PRO A 471 7.00 16.71 15.47
C PRO A 471 6.15 16.39 14.24
N VAL A 472 6.45 17.11 13.14
CA VAL A 472 5.97 16.76 11.80
C VAL A 472 7.15 16.19 11.03
N TYR A 473 7.11 14.89 10.82
CA TYR A 473 8.10 14.14 10.06
C TYR A 473 7.73 14.22 8.57
N THR A 474 8.68 14.38 7.65
CA THR A 474 8.40 14.66 6.23
C THR A 474 9.36 13.97 5.30
N ASP A 475 8.88 13.59 4.10
CA ASP A 475 9.69 12.87 3.11
C ASP A 475 9.56 13.40 1.66
N PHE A 476 10.26 12.77 0.71
CA PHE A 476 10.73 13.34 -0.56
C PHE A 476 9.81 13.30 -1.80
N ARG A 477 8.48 13.34 -1.63
CA ARG A 477 7.45 13.47 -2.71
C ARG A 477 7.93 13.08 -4.11
N GLY A 478 7.78 11.83 -4.50
CA GLY A 478 8.08 11.35 -5.85
C GLY A 478 9.49 10.78 -6.03
N ASP A 479 10.18 10.45 -4.95
CA ASP A 479 11.01 9.24 -4.79
C ASP A 479 10.44 7.99 -5.50
N THR A 480 9.15 7.70 -5.31
CA THR A 480 8.38 6.62 -5.97
C THR A 480 8.32 6.67 -7.49
N THR A 481 8.95 7.66 -8.15
CA THR A 481 9.05 7.77 -9.61
C THR A 481 9.50 6.45 -10.25
N HIS A 482 8.78 5.98 -11.28
CA HIS A 482 9.14 4.76 -11.99
C HIS A 482 10.37 4.94 -12.88
N ARG A 483 11.19 3.89 -12.99
CA ARG A 483 12.39 3.83 -13.84
C ARG A 483 12.14 2.98 -15.07
N ASP A 484 12.54 3.48 -16.24
CA ASP A 484 12.64 2.68 -17.47
C ASP A 484 13.77 3.21 -18.36
N HIS A 485 15.01 2.81 -18.05
CA HIS A 485 16.21 3.41 -18.66
C HIS A 485 17.24 2.34 -19.10
N PRO A 486 17.93 2.51 -20.25
CA PRO A 486 19.08 1.67 -20.59
C PRO A 486 20.22 1.83 -19.58
N GLY A 487 20.93 0.74 -19.29
CA GLY A 487 22.24 0.79 -18.66
C GLY A 487 23.27 1.49 -19.55
N ALA A 488 24.47 1.74 -19.00
CA ALA A 488 25.49 2.57 -19.64
C ALA A 488 25.82 2.17 -21.09
N LEU A 489 25.89 0.86 -21.37
CA LEU A 489 26.21 0.28 -22.67
C LEU A 489 24.98 0.03 -23.57
N GLY A 490 23.76 0.19 -23.03
CA GLY A 490 22.50 -0.11 -23.72
C GLY A 490 22.22 -1.60 -24.00
N ASN A 491 23.02 -2.52 -23.46
CA ASN A 491 22.79 -3.97 -23.49
C ASN A 491 21.70 -4.40 -22.47
N THR A 492 21.73 -3.81 -21.29
CA THR A 492 20.74 -3.98 -20.21
C THR A 492 19.74 -2.82 -20.20
N ARG A 493 18.50 -3.07 -19.75
CA ARG A 493 17.47 -2.05 -19.49
C ARG A 493 16.96 -2.22 -18.07
N TYR A 494 17.12 -1.19 -17.25
CA TYR A 494 16.68 -1.16 -15.86
C TYR A 494 15.24 -0.63 -15.81
N VAL A 495 14.34 -1.48 -15.33
CA VAL A 495 12.91 -1.19 -15.19
C VAL A 495 12.53 -1.34 -13.72
N ASN A 496 11.91 -0.32 -13.14
CA ASN A 496 11.35 -0.36 -11.79
C ASN A 496 10.00 0.35 -11.79
N THR A 497 8.94 -0.39 -11.43
CA THR A 497 7.55 0.10 -11.36
C THR A 497 6.92 -0.19 -9.99
N THR A 498 7.75 -0.30 -8.96
CA THR A 498 7.32 -0.70 -7.60
C THR A 498 6.86 0.47 -6.73
N GLY A 499 7.32 1.70 -6.96
CA GLY A 499 6.81 2.89 -6.27
C GLY A 499 5.29 3.02 -6.47
N ARG A 500 4.56 3.22 -5.38
CA ARG A 500 3.10 3.09 -5.33
C ARG A 500 2.46 4.16 -4.43
N ASN A 501 2.54 4.01 -3.12
CA ASN A 501 2.05 5.02 -2.17
C ASN A 501 3.21 5.93 -1.76
N ASP A 502 3.33 7.08 -2.43
CA ASP A 502 4.30 8.16 -2.20
C ASP A 502 4.07 8.83 -0.84
N ILE A 503 4.89 8.54 0.16
CA ILE A 503 4.77 9.07 1.54
C ILE A 503 5.44 10.44 1.62
N VAL A 504 4.79 11.40 2.28
CA VAL A 504 5.31 12.78 2.37
C VAL A 504 5.25 13.39 3.77
N GLU A 505 4.48 12.78 4.69
CA GLU A 505 4.35 13.25 6.06
C GLU A 505 4.03 12.09 7.00
N SER A 506 4.60 12.10 8.20
CA SER A 506 4.19 11.24 9.30
C SER A 506 4.15 12.03 10.61
N ARG A 507 3.36 11.56 11.58
CA ARG A 507 3.25 12.10 12.93
C ARG A 507 3.04 10.95 13.91
N ILE A 508 3.44 11.15 15.16
CA ILE A 508 3.37 10.12 16.21
C ILE A 508 3.12 10.81 17.54
N THR A 509 2.31 10.19 18.38
CA THR A 509 1.99 10.67 19.74
C THR A 509 1.65 9.49 20.63
N ALA A 510 1.60 9.68 21.95
CA ALA A 510 1.18 8.66 22.90
C ALA A 510 0.33 9.23 24.03
N ASP A 511 -0.29 8.32 24.77
CA ASP A 511 -0.86 8.54 26.10
C ASP A 511 -0.42 7.39 27.05
N GLY A 512 -0.97 7.36 28.26
CA GLY A 512 -0.70 6.31 29.25
C GLY A 512 -0.94 4.85 28.79
N GLY A 513 -1.75 4.60 27.77
CA GLY A 513 -2.08 3.26 27.28
C GLY A 513 -1.59 2.92 25.87
N ASN A 514 -1.57 3.90 24.97
CA ASN A 514 -1.39 3.67 23.53
C ASN A 514 -0.29 4.54 22.90
N LEU A 515 0.26 4.04 21.81
CA LEU A 515 1.07 4.76 20.83
C LEU A 515 0.19 4.93 19.57
N TYR A 516 0.11 6.14 19.07
CA TYR A 516 -0.66 6.50 17.88
C TYR A 516 0.30 6.95 16.79
N VAL A 517 0.11 6.48 15.56
CA VAL A 517 0.96 6.85 14.42
C VAL A 517 0.11 7.19 13.21
N TYR A 518 0.44 8.29 12.54
CA TYR A 518 -0.22 8.80 11.35
C TYR A 518 0.76 8.91 10.19
N VAL A 519 0.25 8.68 8.99
CA VAL A 519 0.99 8.85 7.74
C VAL A 519 0.09 9.50 6.70
N ARG A 520 0.67 10.36 5.87
CA ARG A 520 -0.01 11.00 4.74
C ARG A 520 0.83 10.90 3.48
N THR A 521 0.16 10.56 2.40
CA THR A 521 0.75 10.33 1.08
C THR A 521 0.57 11.56 0.17
N ALA A 522 1.24 11.54 -0.98
CA ALA A 522 1.28 12.64 -1.94
C ALA A 522 -0.02 12.79 -2.74
N GLU A 523 -0.72 11.66 -2.92
CA GLU A 523 -1.97 11.38 -3.63
C GLU A 523 -2.78 10.38 -2.78
N ASN A 524 -3.99 9.97 -3.19
CA ASN A 524 -4.74 8.94 -2.46
C ASN A 524 -4.02 7.57 -2.45
N MET A 525 -4.03 6.87 -1.31
CA MET A 525 -3.47 5.52 -1.18
C MET A 525 -4.19 4.49 -2.07
N THR A 526 -3.47 3.44 -2.45
CA THR A 526 -4.04 2.24 -3.09
C THR A 526 -4.79 1.35 -2.10
N SER A 527 -5.25 0.17 -2.55
CA SER A 527 -6.13 -0.68 -1.75
C SER A 527 -5.36 -1.39 -0.64
N TYR A 528 -5.96 -1.45 0.55
CA TYR A 528 -5.42 -2.20 1.70
C TYR A 528 -5.27 -3.72 1.46
N LYS A 529 -5.85 -4.23 0.37
CA LYS A 529 -5.73 -5.63 -0.08
C LYS A 529 -4.52 -5.86 -0.98
N ASP A 530 -3.78 -4.80 -1.32
CA ASP A 530 -2.57 -4.89 -2.11
C ASP A 530 -1.42 -5.44 -1.24
N LYS A 531 -0.50 -6.22 -1.82
CA LYS A 531 0.61 -6.80 -1.05
C LYS A 531 1.50 -5.69 -0.45
N ASN A 532 2.01 -5.92 0.76
CA ASN A 532 2.98 -5.07 1.45
C ASN A 532 2.53 -3.59 1.50
N TRP A 533 1.29 -3.34 1.92
CA TRP A 533 0.65 -2.03 1.89
C TRP A 533 0.84 -1.26 3.20
N MET A 534 1.41 -0.04 3.10
CA MET A 534 1.60 0.89 4.23
C MET A 534 2.14 0.20 5.50
N MET A 535 3.29 -0.47 5.38
CA MET A 535 3.93 -1.23 6.45
C MET A 535 4.64 -0.28 7.43
N LEU A 536 4.41 -0.44 8.73
CA LEU A 536 5.04 0.38 9.78
C LEU A 536 5.95 -0.50 10.65
N PHE A 537 7.26 -0.25 10.55
CA PHE A 537 8.28 -0.89 11.36
C PHE A 537 8.63 -0.03 12.57
N ILE A 538 8.77 -0.66 13.73
CA ILE A 538 8.97 0.01 15.02
C ILE A 538 10.14 -0.64 15.77
N ASP A 539 11.14 0.17 16.05
CA ASP A 539 12.25 -0.07 16.96
C ASP A 539 11.86 0.53 18.32
N ALA A 540 11.61 -0.33 19.32
CA ALA A 540 10.93 0.05 20.56
C ALA A 540 11.90 0.38 21.72
N ASP A 541 13.16 -0.06 21.65
CA ASP A 541 14.19 0.22 22.66
C ASP A 541 15.36 1.10 22.16
N SER A 542 15.40 1.40 20.86
CA SER A 542 16.46 2.14 20.16
C SER A 542 17.81 1.42 20.09
N ASP A 543 17.83 0.08 20.12
CA ASP A 543 19.03 -0.73 19.91
C ASP A 543 19.05 -1.44 18.54
N LYS A 544 20.00 -1.09 17.66
CA LYS A 544 20.18 -1.80 16.38
C LYS A 544 20.51 -3.30 16.53
N ASN A 545 20.86 -3.76 17.75
CA ASN A 545 21.16 -5.16 18.04
C ASN A 545 19.92 -6.01 18.38
N THR A 546 18.74 -5.41 18.55
CA THR A 546 17.44 -6.09 18.69
C THR A 546 16.69 -6.12 17.35
N GLY A 547 15.52 -6.75 17.33
CA GLY A 547 14.67 -6.82 16.13
C GLY A 547 15.30 -7.42 14.85
N TRP A 548 14.73 -7.04 13.70
CA TRP A 548 15.32 -7.19 12.37
C TRP A 548 15.90 -5.84 11.94
N GLU A 549 17.21 -5.76 11.70
CA GLU A 549 17.95 -4.50 11.48
C GLU A 549 17.76 -3.41 12.57
N GLY A 550 17.18 -3.75 13.73
CA GLY A 550 16.77 -2.84 14.81
C GLY A 550 15.26 -2.80 15.08
N TYR A 551 14.42 -3.26 14.15
CA TYR A 551 12.96 -3.19 14.29
C TYR A 551 12.40 -4.40 15.05
N ASP A 552 11.90 -4.18 16.27
CA ASP A 552 11.27 -5.21 17.10
C ASP A 552 9.88 -5.62 16.59
N TYR A 553 9.11 -4.65 16.06
CA TYR A 553 7.70 -4.81 15.72
C TYR A 553 7.38 -4.31 14.31
N LEU A 554 6.30 -4.87 13.74
CA LEU A 554 5.80 -4.57 12.41
C LEU A 554 4.26 -4.55 12.42
N VAL A 555 3.65 -3.49 11.90
CA VAL A 555 2.22 -3.38 11.61
C VAL A 555 1.98 -3.46 10.09
N ASN A 556 0.81 -3.97 9.68
CA ASN A 556 0.46 -4.25 8.26
C ASN A 556 1.35 -5.32 7.60
N TYR A 557 1.75 -6.38 8.33
CA TYR A 557 2.36 -7.54 7.68
C TYR A 557 1.34 -8.31 6.82
N GLU A 558 0.14 -8.49 7.38
CA GLU A 558 -1.08 -8.90 6.69
C GLU A 558 -2.24 -8.00 7.19
N VAL A 559 -3.06 -7.48 6.29
CA VAL A 559 -4.18 -6.59 6.64
C VAL A 559 -5.49 -7.39 6.69
N VAL A 560 -6.21 -7.32 7.81
CA VAL A 560 -7.34 -8.23 8.12
C VAL A 560 -8.67 -7.68 7.59
N SER A 561 -8.88 -6.37 7.70
CA SER A 561 -10.04 -5.65 7.14
C SER A 561 -9.64 -4.22 6.73
N ASP A 562 -10.62 -3.43 6.31
CA ASP A 562 -10.53 -1.97 6.12
C ASP A 562 -10.35 -1.17 7.42
N THR A 563 -10.34 -1.83 8.58
CA THR A 563 -10.26 -1.22 9.93
C THR A 563 -9.33 -1.94 10.92
N VAL A 564 -8.93 -3.18 10.64
CA VAL A 564 -8.13 -4.03 11.53
C VAL A 564 -6.96 -4.65 10.77
N THR A 565 -5.79 -4.70 11.41
CA THR A 565 -4.55 -5.19 10.81
C THR A 565 -3.69 -5.96 11.80
N THR A 566 -2.70 -6.71 11.31
CA THR A 566 -1.78 -7.48 12.17
C THR A 566 -0.75 -6.59 12.86
N LEU A 567 -0.38 -6.97 14.08
CA LEU A 567 0.82 -6.54 14.79
C LEU A 567 1.72 -7.76 14.99
N CYS A 568 2.92 -7.70 14.44
CA CYS A 568 3.95 -8.73 14.54
C CYS A 568 5.11 -8.27 15.41
N ALA A 569 5.82 -9.24 15.98
CA ALA A 569 7.14 -9.06 16.60
C ALA A 569 8.16 -9.95 15.91
N TYR A 570 9.40 -9.49 15.79
CA TYR A 570 10.48 -10.28 15.19
C TYR A 570 11.06 -11.29 16.19
N LYS A 571 10.96 -12.58 15.87
CA LYS A 571 11.39 -13.69 16.75
C LYS A 571 11.88 -14.87 15.93
N ASP A 572 12.93 -15.52 16.41
CA ASP A 572 13.53 -16.73 15.80
C ASP A 572 13.91 -16.57 14.31
N GLY A 573 14.15 -15.33 13.87
CA GLY A 573 14.51 -14.99 12.49
C GLY A 573 13.35 -14.62 11.57
N VAL A 574 12.11 -14.52 12.09
CA VAL A 574 10.90 -14.22 11.30
C VAL A 574 9.95 -13.27 12.02
N TRP A 575 9.12 -12.56 11.24
CA TRP A 575 7.97 -11.81 11.77
C TRP A 575 6.86 -12.78 12.22
N GLN A 576 6.49 -12.72 13.51
CA GLN A 576 5.44 -13.55 14.12
C GLN A 576 4.30 -12.66 14.63
N GLU A 577 3.05 -12.94 14.25
CA GLU A 577 1.88 -12.23 14.79
C GLU A 577 1.81 -12.36 16.33
N ILE A 578 1.57 -11.24 17.01
CA ILE A 578 1.37 -11.18 18.47
C ILE A 578 -0.02 -10.64 18.87
N GLY A 579 -0.77 -10.14 17.90
CA GLY A 579 -2.14 -9.65 18.02
C GLY A 579 -2.54 -8.82 16.81
N THR A 580 -3.67 -8.13 16.91
CA THR A 580 -4.15 -7.17 15.91
C THR A 580 -4.23 -5.76 16.51
N VAL A 581 -4.23 -4.75 15.64
CA VAL A 581 -4.38 -3.33 15.99
C VAL A 581 -5.41 -2.67 15.07
N ALA A 582 -6.01 -1.59 15.53
CA ALA A 582 -7.01 -0.83 14.79
C ALA A 582 -6.34 0.27 13.94
N TYR A 583 -6.91 0.55 12.77
CA TYR A 583 -6.50 1.63 11.91
C TYR A 583 -7.68 2.25 11.16
N LEU A 584 -7.49 3.46 10.64
CA LEU A 584 -8.36 4.07 9.62
C LEU A 584 -7.51 4.65 8.51
N ALA A 585 -7.87 4.34 7.26
CA ALA A 585 -7.31 4.97 6.06
C ALA A 585 -8.43 5.65 5.25
N ASN A 586 -8.21 6.89 4.83
CA ASN A 586 -9.18 7.68 4.09
C ASN A 586 -8.48 8.66 3.14
N GLY A 587 -8.56 8.40 1.83
CA GLY A 587 -7.90 9.20 0.80
C GLY A 587 -6.37 9.09 0.90
N ASP A 588 -5.72 10.22 1.18
CA ASP A 588 -4.27 10.34 1.34
C ASP A 588 -3.80 10.12 2.79
N ARG A 589 -4.70 9.97 3.77
CA ARG A 589 -4.38 9.94 5.22
C ARG A 589 -4.68 8.58 5.87
N MET A 590 -3.76 8.10 6.71
CA MET A 590 -3.93 6.90 7.55
C MET A 590 -3.50 7.16 8.99
N THR A 591 -4.18 6.51 9.94
CA THR A 591 -3.88 6.55 11.38
C THR A 591 -3.98 5.14 11.98
N VAL A 592 -3.10 4.80 12.93
CA VAL A 592 -2.95 3.48 13.55
C VAL A 592 -2.89 3.62 15.08
N THR A 593 -3.62 2.76 15.80
CA THR A 593 -3.67 2.75 17.27
C THR A 593 -3.04 1.48 17.83
N ILE A 594 -1.89 1.62 18.50
CA ILE A 594 -1.06 0.51 18.98
C ILE A 594 -0.99 0.49 20.51
N PRO A 595 -1.55 -0.53 21.20
CA PRO A 595 -1.44 -0.65 22.64
C PRO A 595 0.02 -0.80 23.09
N ARG A 596 0.52 0.13 23.93
CA ARG A 596 1.93 0.16 24.38
C ARG A 596 2.36 -1.12 25.08
N SER A 597 1.41 -1.79 25.75
CA SER A 597 1.62 -3.06 26.46
C SER A 597 1.90 -4.26 25.54
N LEU A 598 1.54 -4.19 24.25
CA LEU A 598 1.89 -5.23 23.26
C LEU A 598 3.32 -5.02 22.71
N ILE A 599 3.74 -3.77 22.58
CA ILE A 599 5.05 -3.37 22.03
C ILE A 599 6.10 -3.01 23.10
N GLY A 600 5.93 -3.48 24.34
CA GLY A 600 6.92 -3.35 25.41
C GLY A 600 7.11 -1.94 26.02
N LEU A 601 6.45 -0.92 25.48
CA LEU A 601 6.60 0.50 25.85
C LEU A 601 5.94 0.88 27.19
N THR A 602 6.23 0.15 28.28
CA THR A 602 5.63 0.36 29.60
C THR A 602 6.22 1.50 30.43
N ASP A 603 7.35 2.07 30.00
CA ASP A 603 8.10 3.04 30.79
C ASP A 603 7.55 4.47 30.70
N LYS A 604 7.95 5.34 31.64
CA LYS A 604 7.53 6.75 31.66
C LYS A 604 8.11 7.53 30.47
N THR A 605 9.37 7.29 30.16
CA THR A 605 10.08 7.93 29.04
C THR A 605 10.01 6.99 27.84
N LEU A 606 9.23 7.36 26.84
CA LEU A 606 9.22 6.72 25.52
C LEU A 606 10.43 7.17 24.72
N ASN A 607 11.05 6.26 23.98
CA ASN A 607 12.19 6.53 23.09
C ASN A 607 12.13 5.52 21.93
N VAL A 608 11.30 5.84 20.94
CA VAL A 608 10.87 4.94 19.86
C VAL A 608 11.46 5.42 18.54
N ASN A 609 11.98 4.52 17.71
CA ASN A 609 12.27 4.84 16.31
C ASN A 609 11.29 4.10 15.41
N PHE A 610 10.92 4.71 14.28
CA PHE A 610 10.00 4.09 13.33
C PHE A 610 10.31 4.47 11.88
N HIS A 611 9.84 3.61 10.97
CA HIS A 611 10.07 3.69 9.54
C HIS A 611 8.87 3.07 8.80
N TRP A 612 8.38 3.74 7.77
CA TRP A 612 7.30 3.25 6.91
C TRP A 612 7.86 2.68 5.60
N MET A 613 7.27 1.60 5.10
CA MET A 613 7.54 1.03 3.78
C MET A 613 6.24 0.79 3.02
N ASP A 614 6.21 1.03 1.72
CA ASP A 614 5.11 0.60 0.85
C ASP A 614 5.64 -0.20 -0.34
N ASN A 615 5.00 -1.33 -0.67
CA ASN A 615 5.28 -2.16 -1.83
C ASN A 615 6.74 -2.66 -1.99
N VAL A 616 7.51 -2.70 -0.91
CA VAL A 616 8.85 -3.32 -0.89
C VAL A 616 8.77 -4.78 -1.38
N SER A 617 9.70 -5.19 -2.25
CA SER A 617 9.58 -6.50 -2.94
C SER A 617 9.88 -7.69 -2.01
N ASP A 618 10.96 -7.62 -1.24
CA ASP A 618 11.29 -8.53 -0.14
C ASP A 618 11.52 -7.72 1.16
N ILE A 619 10.84 -8.10 2.24
CA ILE A 619 10.93 -7.40 3.53
C ILE A 619 12.19 -7.76 4.30
N TYR A 620 12.83 -8.90 3.99
CA TYR A 620 14.01 -9.40 4.70
C TYR A 620 15.33 -9.06 4.00
N ASP A 621 15.28 -8.57 2.75
CA ASP A 621 16.43 -8.03 2.02
C ASP A 621 16.45 -6.50 2.09
N LEU A 622 17.49 -5.96 2.72
CA LEU A 622 17.67 -4.53 2.86
C LEU A 622 18.05 -3.85 1.53
N GLU A 623 18.61 -4.57 0.54
CA GLU A 623 18.80 -3.99 -0.80
C GLU A 623 17.44 -3.72 -1.47
N SER A 624 16.45 -4.59 -1.27
CA SER A 624 15.06 -4.38 -1.70
C SER A 624 14.43 -3.14 -1.04
N TRP A 625 14.67 -2.88 0.25
CA TRP A 625 14.19 -1.66 0.92
C TRP A 625 14.74 -0.40 0.24
N PHE A 626 16.02 -0.39 -0.10
CA PHE A 626 16.67 0.77 -0.71
C PHE A 626 16.30 0.98 -2.19
N THR A 627 15.68 0.00 -2.85
CA THR A 627 15.52 0.00 -4.32
C THR A 627 14.11 -0.30 -4.83
N THR A 628 13.16 -0.67 -3.96
CA THR A 628 11.79 -1.03 -4.37
C THR A 628 10.73 -0.48 -3.43
N GLY A 629 9.60 -0.08 -4.01
CA GLY A 629 8.48 0.45 -3.25
C GLY A 629 8.66 1.93 -2.92
N ASP A 630 8.31 2.27 -1.69
CA ASP A 630 8.63 3.53 -1.01
C ASP A 630 9.22 3.24 0.38
N SER A 631 10.05 4.15 0.91
CA SER A 631 10.85 3.97 2.14
C SER A 631 10.99 5.29 2.90
N ALA A 632 10.23 5.43 4.00
CA ALA A 632 10.06 6.70 4.69
C ALA A 632 10.42 6.68 6.18
N PRO A 633 11.53 7.32 6.61
CA PRO A 633 12.45 8.15 5.83
C PRO A 633 13.53 7.34 5.12
N GLU A 634 13.88 7.75 3.90
CA GLU A 634 14.83 7.11 2.97
C GLU A 634 15.95 6.23 3.61
N ARG A 635 16.00 4.97 3.16
CA ARG A 635 17.03 3.95 3.46
C ARG A 635 17.08 3.44 4.90
N ARG A 636 18.12 3.81 5.68
CA ARG A 636 18.34 3.42 7.09
C ARG A 636 17.99 4.55 8.06
N ASN A 637 17.52 5.68 7.57
CA ASN A 637 17.05 6.73 8.44
C ASN A 637 15.81 6.26 9.20
N ASN A 638 15.58 6.88 10.33
CA ASN A 638 14.53 6.51 11.27
C ASN A 638 13.97 7.78 11.88
N TYR A 639 12.65 7.91 11.88
CA TYR A 639 11.96 8.95 12.61
C TYR A 639 11.99 8.59 14.11
N SER A 640 12.59 9.46 14.93
CA SER A 640 12.75 9.22 16.36
C SER A 640 11.73 10.02 17.17
N TYR A 641 11.08 9.37 18.13
CA TYR A 641 10.05 9.93 18.99
C TYR A 641 10.43 9.76 20.46
N LYS A 642 10.43 10.87 21.21
CA LYS A 642 10.84 10.87 22.62
C LYS A 642 9.93 11.75 23.47
N GLN A 643 9.28 11.14 24.47
CA GLN A 643 8.30 11.79 25.32
C GLN A 643 8.32 11.23 26.74
N ASP A 644 8.20 12.11 27.73
CA ASP A 644 7.84 11.72 29.10
C ASP A 644 6.32 11.77 29.26
N ILE A 645 5.72 10.67 29.75
CA ILE A 645 4.28 10.51 30.00
C ILE A 645 3.95 10.83 31.46
N ASP A 646 2.97 11.70 31.74
CA ASP A 646 2.55 12.03 33.10
C ASP A 646 1.41 11.13 33.59
N PHE A 647 1.73 10.23 34.52
CA PHE A 647 0.77 9.31 35.12
C PHE A 647 -0.11 9.95 36.21
N THR A 648 -0.02 11.26 36.48
CA THR A 648 -0.69 11.87 37.66
C THR A 648 -2.14 12.30 37.41
N GLY A 649 -3.06 11.69 38.17
CA GLY A 649 -4.46 12.12 38.29
C GLY A 649 -5.38 11.53 37.22
N GLU A 650 -6.27 10.61 37.64
CA GLU A 650 -7.17 9.79 36.80
C GLU A 650 -6.46 8.82 35.82
N ASN A 651 -5.32 9.21 35.24
CA ASN A 651 -4.43 8.35 34.44
C ASN A 651 -3.72 7.23 35.25
N GLU A 652 -3.76 7.25 36.59
CA GLU A 652 -3.14 6.22 37.47
C GLU A 652 -3.69 4.79 37.29
N ARG A 653 -4.71 4.56 36.45
CA ARG A 653 -5.43 3.28 36.39
C ARG A 653 -4.77 2.15 35.61
N PHE A 654 -3.77 2.45 34.76
CA PHE A 654 -3.06 1.43 33.98
C PHE A 654 -1.56 1.72 33.93
N LEU A 655 -0.80 1.06 34.81
CA LEU A 655 0.55 0.49 34.61
C LEU A 655 1.18 0.14 35.98
N PRO A 656 0.73 -0.92 36.67
CA PRO A 656 1.54 -1.53 37.70
C PRO A 656 2.79 -2.13 37.05
N ALA A 657 3.98 -1.65 37.42
CA ALA A 657 5.22 -2.27 37.00
C ALA A 657 5.21 -3.77 37.36
N ARG A 658 5.74 -4.61 36.47
CA ARG A 658 5.78 -6.06 36.67
C ARG A 658 6.72 -6.44 37.82
N GLU A 659 6.17 -6.57 39.02
CA GLU A 659 6.62 -7.67 39.88
C GLU A 659 6.48 -8.98 39.09
N SER A 660 7.48 -9.84 39.21
CA SER A 660 7.64 -11.09 38.45
C SER A 660 6.41 -12.01 38.57
N GLY A 661 5.45 -11.87 37.66
CA GLY A 661 4.19 -12.63 37.61
C GLY A 661 2.91 -11.80 37.37
N ALA A 662 2.94 -10.46 37.47
CA ALA A 662 1.76 -9.63 37.23
C ALA A 662 1.38 -9.54 35.73
N ILE A 663 0.19 -10.05 35.39
CA ILE A 663 -0.47 -9.98 34.08
C ILE A 663 -1.31 -8.69 33.93
N SER A 664 -1.19 -7.86 32.90
CA SER A 664 -2.33 -7.03 32.47
C SER A 664 -3.29 -7.91 31.66
N GLY A 665 -4.60 -7.82 31.88
CA GLY A 665 -5.55 -8.62 31.12
C GLY A 665 -5.71 -8.12 29.69
N MET A 666 -6.26 -8.96 28.80
CA MET A 666 -7.04 -8.44 27.68
C MET A 666 -8.20 -7.63 28.25
N ARG A 667 -8.59 -6.54 27.57
CA ARG A 667 -9.76 -5.73 27.94
C ARG A 667 -11.03 -6.32 27.31
N PRO A 668 -12.18 -6.25 27.99
CA PRO A 668 -13.42 -6.77 27.45
C PRO A 668 -13.96 -5.94 26.29
N VAL A 669 -14.63 -6.61 25.37
CA VAL A 669 -15.53 -6.03 24.39
C VAL A 669 -16.64 -5.26 25.12
N THR A 670 -16.76 -3.98 24.81
CA THR A 670 -17.81 -3.11 25.36
C THR A 670 -18.96 -3.05 24.35
N PHE A 671 -20.08 -3.65 24.69
CA PHE A 671 -21.31 -3.58 23.90
C PHE A 671 -22.09 -2.29 24.21
N THR A 672 -22.79 -1.77 23.21
CA THR A 672 -23.84 -0.76 23.40
C THR A 672 -25.05 -1.36 24.13
N ASP A 673 -25.94 -0.51 24.65
CA ASP A 673 -27.20 -0.97 25.27
C ASP A 673 -28.04 -1.84 24.31
N GLU A 674 -28.03 -1.57 23.00
CA GLU A 674 -28.76 -2.38 22.01
C GLU A 674 -28.10 -3.76 21.82
N GLU A 675 -26.78 -3.82 21.62
CA GLU A 675 -26.03 -5.07 21.48
C GLU A 675 -26.06 -5.92 22.75
N GLN A 676 -25.96 -5.30 23.94
CA GLN A 676 -25.99 -6.03 25.20
C GLN A 676 -27.37 -6.66 25.47
N ASN A 677 -28.46 -6.04 25.00
CA ASN A 677 -29.80 -6.64 25.01
C ASN A 677 -29.98 -7.74 23.94
N SER A 678 -29.04 -7.88 22.99
CA SER A 678 -29.05 -8.93 21.96
C SER A 678 -28.24 -10.19 22.34
N LEU A 679 -27.60 -10.21 23.51
CA LEU A 679 -26.73 -11.32 23.92
C LEU A 679 -27.55 -12.53 24.39
N GLU A 680 -27.51 -13.62 23.61
CA GLU A 680 -28.09 -14.92 23.97
C GLU A 680 -27.04 -15.92 24.47
N GLU A 681 -27.44 -16.91 25.25
CA GLU A 681 -26.54 -17.94 25.79
C GLU A 681 -26.13 -18.98 24.72
N GLY A 682 -24.82 -19.18 24.55
CA GLY A 682 -24.20 -20.15 23.65
C GLY A 682 -23.25 -19.54 22.62
N LEU A 683 -22.67 -20.40 21.77
CA LEU A 683 -21.79 -20.03 20.66
C LEU A 683 -22.49 -20.28 19.31
N LYS A 684 -22.13 -19.47 18.30
CA LYS A 684 -22.32 -19.79 16.88
C LYS A 684 -21.38 -20.96 16.53
N VAL A 685 -21.83 -21.82 15.64
CA VAL A 685 -21.02 -22.90 15.05
C VAL A 685 -21.12 -22.81 13.53
N SER A 686 -19.99 -22.91 12.83
CA SER A 686 -19.91 -23.03 11.38
C SER A 686 -19.18 -24.33 11.04
N PHE A 687 -19.72 -25.15 10.15
CA PHE A 687 -19.15 -26.44 9.75
C PHE A 687 -18.56 -26.34 8.34
N TYR A 688 -17.48 -27.07 8.08
CA TYR A 688 -16.71 -27.04 6.83
C TYR A 688 -16.45 -28.46 6.32
N PRO A 689 -16.51 -28.72 5.00
CA PRO A 689 -16.20 -30.01 4.45
C PRO A 689 -14.67 -30.20 4.37
N LEU A 690 -14.14 -31.29 4.91
CA LEU A 690 -12.73 -31.66 4.70
C LEU A 690 -12.59 -32.77 3.66
N VAL A 691 -11.48 -32.75 2.93
CA VAL A 691 -11.09 -33.81 2.01
C VAL A 691 -9.99 -34.66 2.63
N GLU A 692 -9.93 -35.94 2.24
CA GLU A 692 -8.87 -36.83 2.72
C GLU A 692 -7.48 -36.29 2.35
N ASN A 693 -6.54 -36.35 3.30
CA ASN A 693 -5.12 -35.96 3.17
C ASN A 693 -4.78 -34.45 3.25
N TYR A 694 -5.47 -33.67 4.10
CA TYR A 694 -4.96 -32.35 4.51
C TYR A 694 -3.59 -32.47 5.22
N PRO A 695 -2.53 -31.75 4.79
CA PRO A 695 -1.19 -31.86 5.38
C PRO A 695 -1.03 -31.08 6.69
N SER A 696 -1.91 -30.11 6.94
CA SER A 696 -2.00 -29.27 8.14
C SER A 696 -3.48 -28.94 8.38
N GLN A 697 -3.84 -28.50 9.60
CA GLN A 697 -5.17 -27.95 9.87
C GLN A 697 -5.44 -26.79 8.88
N PRO A 698 -6.56 -26.80 8.15
CA PRO A 698 -6.87 -25.74 7.21
C PRO A 698 -7.35 -24.47 7.93
N ASP A 699 -7.16 -23.33 7.28
CA ASP A 699 -7.80 -22.08 7.66
C ASP A 699 -9.28 -22.10 7.22
N PHE A 700 -10.18 -22.14 8.19
CA PHE A 700 -11.62 -22.17 7.94
C PHE A 700 -12.16 -20.87 7.32
N ARG A 701 -11.38 -19.77 7.31
CA ARG A 701 -11.72 -18.54 6.57
C ARG A 701 -11.59 -18.68 5.05
N LEU A 702 -10.94 -19.75 4.57
CA LEU A 702 -10.63 -20.00 3.16
C LEU A 702 -11.43 -21.18 2.56
N ILE A 703 -12.46 -21.66 3.26
CA ILE A 703 -13.32 -22.79 2.85
C ILE A 703 -14.78 -22.37 2.96
N ASP A 704 -15.60 -22.71 1.97
CA ASP A 704 -17.04 -22.44 1.99
C ASP A 704 -17.72 -23.15 3.18
N VAL A 705 -18.56 -22.42 3.90
CA VAL A 705 -19.31 -22.95 5.05
C VAL A 705 -20.37 -23.94 4.56
N LEU A 706 -20.30 -25.18 5.04
CA LEU A 706 -21.25 -26.25 4.71
C LEU A 706 -22.62 -26.01 5.35
N MET A 707 -22.62 -25.58 6.60
CA MET A 707 -23.81 -25.26 7.39
C MET A 707 -23.43 -24.46 8.65
N THR A 708 -24.38 -23.71 9.22
CA THR A 708 -24.20 -23.02 10.51
C THR A 708 -25.27 -23.44 11.52
N GLY A 709 -24.92 -23.45 12.80
CA GLY A 709 -25.85 -23.70 13.91
C GLY A 709 -25.43 -22.96 15.18
N SER A 710 -25.95 -23.39 16.33
CA SER A 710 -25.55 -22.84 17.63
C SER A 710 -25.65 -23.88 18.75
N LYS A 711 -24.73 -23.81 19.72
CA LYS A 711 -24.66 -24.73 20.86
C LYS A 711 -24.45 -23.93 22.16
N SER A 712 -25.23 -24.27 23.19
CA SER A 712 -25.06 -23.76 24.57
C SER A 712 -24.33 -24.76 25.49
N THR A 713 -23.88 -25.90 24.95
CA THR A 713 -23.19 -26.95 25.70
C THR A 713 -21.68 -26.79 25.68
N LYS A 714 -21.01 -27.07 26.82
CA LYS A 714 -19.54 -27.02 26.99
C LYS A 714 -18.80 -28.23 26.38
N THR A 715 -19.57 -29.16 25.83
CA THR A 715 -19.12 -30.46 25.34
C THR A 715 -19.93 -30.77 24.09
N ILE A 716 -19.23 -31.28 23.09
CA ILE A 716 -19.75 -31.59 21.77
C ILE A 716 -19.16 -32.95 21.40
N THR A 717 -20.04 -33.89 21.10
CA THR A 717 -19.73 -35.33 21.04
C THR A 717 -20.10 -35.90 19.67
N ALA A 718 -19.70 -37.14 19.38
CA ALA A 718 -20.08 -37.84 18.16
C ALA A 718 -21.60 -37.87 17.88
N GLU A 719 -22.46 -37.69 18.90
CA GLU A 719 -23.92 -37.62 18.77
C GLU A 719 -24.44 -36.22 18.34
N ASP A 720 -23.58 -35.19 18.32
CA ASP A 720 -23.91 -33.80 17.97
C ASP A 720 -23.73 -33.46 16.47
N PHE A 721 -23.20 -34.38 15.66
CA PHE A 721 -22.75 -34.11 14.28
C PHE A 721 -23.58 -34.81 13.20
N VAL A 722 -23.69 -34.16 12.04
CA VAL A 722 -24.25 -34.74 10.80
C VAL A 722 -23.23 -35.67 10.11
N TYR A 723 -21.94 -35.40 10.29
CA TYR A 723 -20.82 -36.16 9.74
C TYR A 723 -19.82 -36.52 10.84
N SER A 724 -19.52 -37.82 11.02
CA SER A 724 -18.64 -38.30 12.09
C SER A 724 -17.15 -38.33 11.73
N SER A 725 -16.77 -37.78 10.58
CA SER A 725 -15.40 -37.74 10.06
C SER A 725 -15.29 -36.74 8.91
N ASN A 726 -14.06 -36.30 8.59
CA ASN A 726 -13.76 -35.38 7.49
C ASN A 726 -14.55 -34.05 7.58
N VAL A 727 -14.57 -33.46 8.78
CA VAL A 727 -15.33 -32.25 9.09
C VAL A 727 -14.49 -31.24 9.86
N GLY A 728 -14.57 -29.98 9.45
CA GLY A 728 -14.01 -28.82 10.15
C GLY A 728 -15.10 -28.05 10.87
N MET A 729 -14.76 -27.38 11.96
CA MET A 729 -15.73 -26.63 12.77
C MET A 729 -15.08 -25.34 13.30
N LEU A 730 -15.84 -24.24 13.21
CA LEU A 730 -15.49 -22.94 13.77
C LEU A 730 -16.57 -22.52 14.76
N PHE A 731 -16.22 -22.41 16.03
CA PHE A 731 -17.07 -21.91 17.10
C PHE A 731 -16.74 -20.44 17.34
N GLU A 732 -17.76 -19.59 17.45
CA GLU A 732 -17.59 -18.13 17.57
C GLU A 732 -18.59 -17.56 18.58
N GLY A 733 -18.16 -16.56 19.34
CA GLY A 733 -19.00 -15.84 20.28
C GLY A 733 -18.16 -15.15 21.35
N TYR A 734 -18.66 -15.11 22.57
CA TYR A 734 -18.05 -14.44 23.71
C TYR A 734 -18.11 -15.30 24.98
N ILE A 735 -17.18 -15.11 25.90
CA ILE A 735 -17.26 -15.57 27.29
C ILE A 735 -17.44 -14.35 28.20
N TYR A 736 -18.21 -14.49 29.29
CA TYR A 736 -18.22 -13.47 30.34
C TYR A 736 -17.27 -13.84 31.48
N VAL A 737 -16.33 -12.95 31.76
CA VAL A 737 -15.33 -13.02 32.83
C VAL A 737 -15.83 -12.20 34.02
N GLU A 738 -16.06 -12.84 35.17
CA GLU A 738 -16.65 -12.17 36.33
C GLU A 738 -15.66 -11.30 37.14
N GLN A 739 -14.34 -11.53 37.02
CA GLN A 739 -13.29 -10.85 37.80
C GLN A 739 -11.99 -10.75 36.99
N ASN A 740 -11.21 -9.67 37.17
CA ASN A 740 -9.88 -9.58 36.55
C ASN A 740 -8.97 -10.69 37.11
N GLY A 741 -8.38 -11.53 36.25
CA GLY A 741 -7.63 -12.70 36.72
C GLY A 741 -6.91 -13.49 35.62
N ALA A 742 -6.09 -14.43 36.06
CA ALA A 742 -5.47 -15.42 35.19
C ALA A 742 -6.40 -16.62 35.01
N TYR A 743 -6.64 -17.00 33.76
CA TYR A 743 -7.58 -18.04 33.38
C TYR A 743 -6.88 -19.12 32.55
N GLU A 744 -6.97 -20.36 33.02
CA GLU A 744 -6.54 -21.54 32.26
C GLU A 744 -7.73 -22.11 31.50
N PHE A 745 -7.49 -22.49 30.25
CA PHE A 745 -8.44 -23.17 29.36
C PHE A 745 -7.84 -24.51 28.97
N GLU A 746 -8.66 -25.55 28.93
CA GLU A 746 -8.27 -26.88 28.45
C GLU A 746 -9.21 -27.33 27.33
N LEU A 747 -8.62 -27.61 26.17
CA LEU A 747 -9.30 -28.27 25.05
C LEU A 747 -9.00 -29.77 25.11
N SER A 748 -10.05 -30.58 25.00
CA SER A 748 -9.94 -32.01 24.66
C SER A 748 -10.39 -32.23 23.21
N TYR A 749 -9.59 -32.93 22.41
CA TYR A 749 -9.76 -33.06 20.95
C TYR A 749 -9.18 -34.38 20.40
N ASP A 750 -9.62 -34.87 19.24
CA ASP A 750 -8.99 -36.04 18.58
C ASP A 750 -7.87 -35.61 17.62
N ASP A 751 -8.13 -35.20 16.37
CA ASP A 751 -7.06 -34.87 15.40
C ASP A 751 -6.32 -33.55 15.68
N GLY A 752 -7.04 -32.42 15.72
CA GLY A 752 -6.46 -31.08 15.96
C GLY A 752 -7.49 -30.04 16.37
N ALA A 753 -7.12 -29.14 17.30
CA ALA A 753 -8.00 -28.08 17.78
C ALA A 753 -7.25 -26.84 18.29
N LYS A 754 -7.79 -25.63 18.09
CA LYS A 754 -7.19 -24.37 18.58
C LYS A 754 -8.23 -23.49 19.26
N LEU A 755 -7.85 -22.87 20.38
CA LEU A 755 -8.66 -21.86 21.09
C LEU A 755 -7.97 -20.50 20.97
N PHE A 756 -8.72 -19.51 20.53
CA PHE A 756 -8.34 -18.10 20.56
C PHE A 756 -9.29 -17.34 21.50
N ILE A 757 -8.76 -16.40 22.27
CA ILE A 757 -9.51 -15.43 23.08
C ILE A 757 -9.07 -14.04 22.64
N ASP A 758 -10.02 -13.15 22.32
CA ASP A 758 -9.78 -11.81 21.76
C ASP A 758 -8.79 -11.83 20.57
N GLY A 759 -8.98 -12.79 19.66
CA GLY A 759 -8.12 -13.02 18.49
C GLY A 759 -6.78 -13.69 18.80
N ARG A 760 -6.31 -13.69 20.05
CA ARG A 760 -5.03 -14.28 20.46
C ARG A 760 -5.14 -15.79 20.65
N LEU A 761 -4.25 -16.57 20.04
CA LEU A 761 -4.12 -18.01 20.29
C LEU A 761 -3.75 -18.29 21.76
N VAL A 762 -4.60 -19.03 22.46
CA VAL A 762 -4.43 -19.43 23.87
C VAL A 762 -4.06 -20.89 24.00
N VAL A 763 -4.72 -21.78 23.24
CA VAL A 763 -4.44 -23.23 23.22
C VAL A 763 -4.17 -23.64 21.78
N ASP A 764 -3.01 -24.23 21.51
CA ASP A 764 -2.73 -24.94 20.25
C ASP A 764 -2.69 -26.45 20.51
N GLY A 765 -3.78 -27.13 20.19
CA GLY A 765 -3.88 -28.58 20.17
C GLY A 765 -3.37 -29.10 18.83
N THR A 766 -2.05 -29.31 18.75
CA THR A 766 -1.32 -29.67 17.53
C THR A 766 -2.02 -30.73 16.70
N TYR A 767 -2.50 -30.30 15.53
CA TYR A 767 -3.04 -31.16 14.48
C TYR A 767 -2.01 -32.22 14.05
N ASP A 768 -2.35 -33.50 14.25
CA ASP A 768 -1.61 -34.64 13.71
C ASP A 768 -2.60 -35.68 13.15
N PRO A 769 -2.80 -35.70 11.82
CA PRO A 769 -3.75 -36.60 11.16
C PRO A 769 -3.19 -38.01 11.02
N ASN A 770 -2.07 -38.34 11.66
CA ASN A 770 -1.47 -39.67 11.70
C ASN A 770 -1.19 -40.15 13.14
N ALA A 771 -1.75 -39.45 14.14
CA ALA A 771 -1.75 -39.90 15.52
C ALA A 771 -2.47 -41.26 15.67
N ALA A 772 -2.23 -41.94 16.79
CA ALA A 772 -2.97 -43.15 17.15
C ALA A 772 -4.24 -42.78 17.93
N ASP A 773 -5.35 -43.44 17.60
CA ASP A 773 -6.72 -43.14 18.04
C ASP A 773 -6.83 -42.75 19.53
N GLY A 774 -7.33 -41.55 19.84
CA GLY A 774 -7.70 -41.19 21.20
C GLY A 774 -7.56 -39.71 21.57
N ILE A 775 -8.58 -39.22 22.29
CA ILE A 775 -8.70 -37.86 22.81
C ILE A 775 -7.40 -37.39 23.50
N LYS A 776 -6.79 -36.37 22.89
CA LYS A 776 -5.67 -35.58 23.39
C LYS A 776 -6.22 -34.43 24.25
N THR A 777 -5.41 -33.88 25.15
CA THR A 777 -5.71 -32.57 25.78
C THR A 777 -4.59 -31.57 25.57
N ALA A 778 -4.96 -30.30 25.45
CA ALA A 778 -4.05 -29.16 25.39
C ALA A 778 -4.54 -28.07 26.33
N LYS A 779 -3.61 -27.48 27.08
CA LYS A 779 -3.85 -26.40 28.05
C LYS A 779 -3.20 -25.11 27.59
N GLY A 780 -3.81 -23.99 27.97
CA GLY A 780 -3.31 -22.65 27.70
C GLY A 780 -3.80 -21.67 28.74
N SER A 781 -3.09 -20.56 28.92
CA SER A 781 -3.44 -19.55 29.92
C SER A 781 -3.40 -18.15 29.31
N ILE A 782 -4.46 -17.39 29.55
CA ILE A 782 -4.55 -15.97 29.22
C ILE A 782 -5.04 -15.22 30.46
N ILE A 783 -4.76 -13.92 30.54
CA ILE A 783 -5.20 -13.07 31.63
C ILE A 783 -6.23 -12.12 31.05
N LEU A 784 -7.36 -11.98 31.73
CA LEU A 784 -8.55 -11.28 31.25
C LEU A 784 -9.02 -10.31 32.34
N GLU A 785 -9.57 -9.17 31.93
CA GLU A 785 -10.28 -8.25 32.82
C GLU A 785 -11.76 -8.68 32.99
N ALA A 786 -12.52 -8.05 33.88
CA ALA A 786 -13.94 -8.41 34.06
C ALA A 786 -14.82 -7.82 32.95
N GLY A 787 -15.48 -8.68 32.17
CA GLY A 787 -16.41 -8.30 31.09
C GLY A 787 -16.55 -9.39 30.03
N TYR A 788 -17.00 -9.04 28.82
CA TYR A 788 -17.13 -9.99 27.71
C TYR A 788 -15.86 -10.07 26.87
N HIS A 789 -15.37 -11.27 26.59
CA HIS A 789 -14.19 -11.52 25.74
C HIS A 789 -14.58 -12.39 24.56
N ALA A 790 -14.10 -12.07 23.36
CA ALA A 790 -14.39 -12.85 22.16
C ALA A 790 -13.72 -14.22 22.26
N ILE A 791 -14.40 -15.27 21.83
CA ILE A 791 -13.87 -16.65 21.78
C ILE A 791 -14.04 -17.22 20.37
N ARG A 792 -12.96 -17.82 19.86
CA ARG A 792 -12.95 -18.60 18.62
C ARG A 792 -12.35 -19.97 18.89
N VAL A 793 -13.04 -21.06 18.53
CA VAL A 793 -12.46 -22.42 18.56
C VAL A 793 -12.49 -23.01 17.16
N GLU A 794 -11.35 -23.52 16.72
CA GLU A 794 -11.17 -24.17 15.42
C GLU A 794 -10.90 -25.66 15.66
N TYR A 795 -11.70 -26.56 15.10
CA TYR A 795 -11.57 -28.01 15.27
C TYR A 795 -11.57 -28.73 13.92
N ALA A 796 -10.76 -29.78 13.78
CA ALA A 796 -10.74 -30.63 12.59
C ALA A 796 -10.79 -32.12 12.98
N GLU A 797 -11.54 -32.91 12.20
CA GLU A 797 -11.66 -34.38 12.28
C GLU A 797 -11.36 -34.98 10.89
N LEU A 798 -10.50 -36.00 10.82
CA LEU A 798 -10.11 -36.66 9.57
C LEU A 798 -9.94 -38.17 9.74
N LYS A 799 -10.47 -38.93 8.76
CA LYS A 799 -10.59 -40.40 8.83
C LYS A 799 -11.60 -40.83 9.92
N GLY A 800 -11.85 -42.13 10.02
CA GLY A 800 -12.99 -42.69 10.77
C GLY A 800 -12.82 -42.70 12.29
N GLY A 801 -12.87 -41.52 12.92
CA GLY A 801 -12.91 -41.33 14.36
C GLY A 801 -14.34 -41.26 14.92
N ASN A 802 -14.43 -40.74 16.15
CA ASN A 802 -15.68 -40.49 16.85
C ASN A 802 -15.56 -39.09 17.47
N ALA A 803 -15.63 -38.06 16.60
CA ALA A 803 -15.31 -36.67 16.88
C ALA A 803 -15.70 -36.19 18.29
N TYR A 804 -14.79 -35.43 18.91
CA TYR A 804 -14.90 -35.04 20.31
C TYR A 804 -14.28 -33.67 20.54
N LEU A 805 -15.07 -32.73 21.08
CA LEU A 805 -14.58 -31.44 21.53
C LEU A 805 -15.18 -31.09 22.89
N SER A 806 -14.34 -30.87 23.89
CA SER A 806 -14.76 -30.29 25.17
C SER A 806 -13.86 -29.14 25.59
N LEU A 807 -14.47 -28.13 26.22
CA LEU A 807 -13.81 -26.98 26.81
C LEU A 807 -14.15 -26.95 28.30
N GLU A 808 -13.19 -27.29 29.16
CA GLU A 808 -13.44 -27.38 30.61
C GLU A 808 -13.42 -26.00 31.30
N GLY A 809 -14.22 -25.87 32.36
CA GLY A 809 -14.30 -24.68 33.22
C GLY A 809 -15.72 -24.13 33.42
N ASP A 810 -15.91 -23.29 34.44
CA ASP A 810 -17.20 -22.69 34.82
C ASP A 810 -17.59 -21.45 33.97
N TRP A 811 -17.27 -21.51 32.68
CA TRP A 811 -17.59 -20.50 31.69
C TRP A 811 -19.09 -20.37 31.40
N LYS A 812 -19.53 -19.15 31.06
CA LYS A 812 -20.81 -18.83 30.42
C LYS A 812 -20.50 -18.28 29.03
N PHE A 813 -21.13 -18.84 28.00
CA PHE A 813 -20.93 -18.46 26.61
C PHE A 813 -22.09 -17.58 26.13
N PHE A 814 -21.77 -16.60 25.30
CA PHE A 814 -22.75 -15.65 24.75
C PHE A 814 -22.51 -15.44 23.25
N ARG A 815 -23.57 -15.14 22.52
CA ARG A 815 -23.52 -14.70 21.12
C ARG A 815 -24.28 -13.39 20.98
N VAL A 816 -23.76 -12.47 20.15
CA VAL A 816 -24.56 -11.34 19.65
C VAL A 816 -25.59 -11.87 18.67
N VAL A 817 -26.83 -11.40 18.78
CA VAL A 817 -27.89 -11.64 17.80
C VAL A 817 -28.11 -10.35 17.03
N ASP A 818 -27.46 -10.23 15.87
CA ASP A 818 -27.37 -8.99 15.07
C ASP A 818 -28.74 -8.31 14.85
N TYR A 819 -29.04 -7.26 15.63
CA TYR A 819 -30.29 -6.51 15.53
C TYR A 819 -30.35 -5.53 14.35
N LYS A 820 -29.23 -5.38 13.62
CA LYS A 820 -29.18 -4.75 12.30
C LYS A 820 -28.33 -5.61 11.37
N LYS A 821 -28.99 -6.44 10.58
CA LYS A 821 -28.38 -7.09 9.43
C LYS A 821 -29.32 -7.00 8.24
N THR A 822 -28.82 -6.45 7.13
CA THR A 822 -29.37 -6.77 5.82
C THR A 822 -29.32 -8.29 5.70
N VAL A 823 -30.48 -8.94 5.72
CA VAL A 823 -30.51 -10.39 5.84
C VAL A 823 -30.03 -10.99 4.52
N GLU A 824 -28.82 -11.56 4.51
CA GLU A 824 -28.52 -12.66 3.60
C GLU A 824 -29.43 -13.81 3.99
N ALA A 825 -30.65 -13.78 3.45
CA ALA A 825 -31.74 -14.67 3.80
C ALA A 825 -31.51 -16.03 3.15
N GLY A 826 -30.52 -16.76 3.66
CA GLY A 826 -30.37 -18.19 3.44
C GLY A 826 -31.70 -18.86 3.77
N LEU A 827 -32.40 -19.32 2.73
CA LEU A 827 -33.74 -19.90 2.84
C LEU A 827 -33.73 -20.99 3.91
N ILE A 828 -34.57 -20.83 4.94
CA ILE A 828 -34.85 -21.92 5.89
C ILE A 828 -35.72 -22.95 5.15
N LEU A 829 -35.05 -23.85 4.42
CA LEU A 829 -35.63 -25.10 3.96
C LEU A 829 -36.02 -25.92 5.20
N ARG A 830 -37.23 -26.49 5.22
CA ARG A 830 -37.64 -27.39 6.32
C ARG A 830 -36.77 -28.65 6.37
N GLU A 831 -36.59 -29.15 7.60
CA GLU A 831 -35.92 -30.40 8.00
C GLU A 831 -36.42 -31.67 7.27
N ASP A 832 -37.51 -31.59 6.50
CA ASP A 832 -38.09 -32.70 5.73
C ASP A 832 -37.23 -33.16 4.53
N PHE A 833 -36.22 -32.38 4.10
CA PHE A 833 -35.35 -32.76 2.98
C PHE A 833 -34.15 -33.64 3.38
N ASP A 834 -33.70 -33.61 4.63
CA ASP A 834 -32.46 -34.28 5.08
C ASP A 834 -32.49 -35.82 5.00
N ASN A 835 -33.67 -36.40 4.75
CA ASN A 835 -33.88 -37.84 4.57
C ASN A 835 -34.24 -38.24 3.13
N THR A 836 -34.10 -37.35 2.14
CA THR A 836 -34.33 -37.67 0.71
C THR A 836 -33.05 -37.47 -0.09
N THR A 837 -32.45 -38.55 -0.59
CA THR A 837 -31.27 -38.44 -1.46
C THR A 837 -31.61 -37.79 -2.80
N PHE A 838 -30.63 -37.19 -3.50
CA PHE A 838 -30.83 -36.67 -4.86
C PHE A 838 -31.37 -37.76 -5.81
N ASP A 839 -30.85 -38.99 -5.68
CA ASP A 839 -31.35 -40.19 -6.35
C ASP A 839 -32.83 -40.49 -6.06
N GLU A 840 -33.38 -40.06 -4.92
CA GLU A 840 -34.80 -40.23 -4.57
C GLU A 840 -35.66 -39.05 -5.01
N LEU A 841 -35.10 -37.84 -5.09
CA LEU A 841 -35.77 -36.70 -5.72
C LEU A 841 -36.08 -37.02 -7.20
N GLU A 842 -35.10 -37.49 -7.97
CA GLU A 842 -35.32 -37.93 -9.37
C GLU A 842 -36.42 -38.98 -9.52
N LYS A 843 -36.68 -39.81 -8.51
CA LYS A 843 -37.73 -40.84 -8.52
C LYS A 843 -39.12 -40.33 -8.08
N HIS A 844 -39.19 -39.17 -7.45
CA HIS A 844 -40.43 -38.62 -6.88
C HIS A 844 -41.08 -37.52 -7.73
N PHE A 845 -40.35 -36.92 -8.67
CA PHE A 845 -40.95 -36.06 -9.69
C PHE A 845 -41.34 -36.91 -10.91
N ASP A 846 -42.62 -36.86 -11.32
CA ASP A 846 -43.16 -37.57 -12.50
C ASP A 846 -42.78 -36.88 -13.82
N ILE A 847 -41.58 -36.27 -13.82
CA ILE A 847 -40.94 -35.46 -14.85
C ILE A 847 -39.43 -35.63 -14.60
N GLU A 848 -38.65 -36.16 -15.55
CA GLU A 848 -37.19 -36.19 -15.39
C GLU A 848 -36.71 -34.72 -15.34
N ALA A 849 -36.01 -34.35 -14.27
CA ALA A 849 -35.51 -33.00 -14.05
C ALA A 849 -34.24 -33.06 -13.20
N THR A 850 -33.22 -32.29 -13.59
CA THR A 850 -31.98 -32.16 -12.82
C THR A 850 -32.09 -30.98 -11.88
N PHE A 851 -31.75 -31.22 -10.61
CA PHE A 851 -31.85 -30.26 -9.52
C PHE A 851 -30.48 -29.72 -9.13
N THR A 852 -30.43 -28.44 -8.77
CA THR A 852 -29.25 -27.76 -8.21
C THR A 852 -29.69 -26.87 -7.06
N LEU A 853 -28.83 -26.71 -6.06
CA LEU A 853 -28.99 -25.64 -5.06
C LEU A 853 -28.09 -24.48 -5.50
N GLU A 854 -28.69 -23.33 -5.82
CA GLU A 854 -27.98 -22.15 -6.31
C GLU A 854 -28.41 -20.96 -5.45
N ASN A 855 -27.47 -20.34 -4.74
CA ASN A 855 -27.67 -19.17 -3.87
C ASN A 855 -28.83 -19.35 -2.85
N GLY A 856 -28.97 -20.56 -2.28
CA GLY A 856 -30.04 -20.93 -1.35
C GLY A 856 -31.37 -21.33 -1.98
N TRP A 857 -31.55 -21.16 -3.29
CA TRP A 857 -32.78 -21.54 -4.01
C TRP A 857 -32.71 -22.99 -4.52
N LEU A 858 -33.83 -23.72 -4.42
CA LEU A 858 -34.00 -24.96 -5.16
C LEU A 858 -34.27 -24.63 -6.63
N CYS A 859 -33.27 -24.89 -7.47
CA CYS A 859 -33.32 -24.70 -8.91
C CYS A 859 -33.49 -26.04 -9.61
N GLY A 860 -34.21 -26.06 -10.74
CA GLY A 860 -34.40 -27.30 -11.49
C GLY A 860 -34.60 -27.09 -12.99
N ASN A 861 -33.98 -27.96 -13.79
CA ASN A 861 -34.07 -27.97 -15.25
C ASN A 861 -34.84 -29.21 -15.71
N TRP A 862 -35.97 -29.03 -16.41
CA TRP A 862 -36.76 -30.13 -17.00
C TRP A 862 -36.09 -30.64 -18.31
N ILE A 863 -36.39 -31.88 -18.72
CA ILE A 863 -35.92 -32.50 -20.00
C ILE A 863 -35.87 -31.54 -21.19
N ASP A 864 -36.92 -30.75 -21.42
CA ASP A 864 -37.04 -29.85 -22.58
C ASP A 864 -36.49 -28.44 -22.33
N GLY A 865 -35.59 -28.28 -21.35
CA GLY A 865 -34.79 -27.07 -21.12
C GLY A 865 -35.51 -25.92 -20.38
N ARG A 866 -36.63 -26.22 -19.70
CA ARG A 866 -37.36 -25.25 -18.87
C ARG A 866 -36.83 -25.20 -17.45
N ARG A 867 -36.80 -24.00 -16.86
CA ARG A 867 -36.32 -23.74 -15.49
C ARG A 867 -37.45 -23.40 -14.52
N PHE A 868 -37.21 -23.66 -13.24
CA PHE A 868 -38.00 -23.12 -12.14
C PHE A 868 -37.10 -22.85 -10.93
N HIS A 869 -37.55 -21.91 -10.11
CA HIS A 869 -36.90 -21.50 -8.85
C HIS A 869 -37.97 -21.55 -7.76
N TYR A 870 -37.69 -22.21 -6.63
CA TYR A 870 -38.69 -22.50 -5.61
C TYR A 870 -38.22 -22.16 -4.19
N VAL A 871 -39.06 -21.45 -3.44
CA VAL A 871 -38.89 -21.18 -2.01
C VAL A 871 -39.65 -22.24 -1.21
N ALA A 872 -38.94 -23.05 -0.40
CA ALA A 872 -39.55 -24.07 0.46
C ALA A 872 -39.73 -23.62 1.93
N SER A 873 -40.00 -22.33 2.14
CA SER A 873 -40.22 -21.71 3.45
C SER A 873 -41.59 -21.04 3.54
N GLU A 874 -42.24 -21.12 4.70
CA GLU A 874 -43.60 -20.65 4.92
C GLU A 874 -43.69 -19.12 5.09
N LEU A 875 -43.56 -18.38 3.97
CA LEU A 875 -43.45 -16.93 3.96
C LEU A 875 -44.72 -16.19 4.41
N LYS A 876 -44.50 -15.09 5.16
CA LYS A 876 -45.50 -14.13 5.61
C LYS A 876 -44.78 -12.85 6.05
N TYR A 877 -45.26 -11.68 5.59
CA TYR A 877 -44.55 -10.40 5.75
C TYR A 877 -43.21 -10.40 5.01
N TYR A 878 -43.23 -10.20 3.69
CA TYR A 878 -42.02 -10.29 2.88
C TYR A 878 -42.09 -9.40 1.64
N THR A 879 -40.93 -8.90 1.24
CA THR A 879 -40.71 -8.20 -0.02
C THR A 879 -39.95 -9.14 -0.96
N PHE A 880 -40.39 -9.25 -2.20
CA PHE A 880 -39.66 -9.93 -3.27
C PHE A 880 -39.44 -8.93 -4.39
N GLU A 881 -38.23 -8.88 -4.93
CA GLU A 881 -37.91 -8.11 -6.13
C GLU A 881 -37.24 -8.99 -7.19
N THR A 882 -37.55 -8.73 -8.45
CA THR A 882 -36.86 -9.32 -9.60
C THR A 882 -36.89 -8.37 -10.77
N ARG A 883 -35.84 -8.40 -11.59
CA ARG A 883 -35.86 -7.80 -12.92
C ARG A 883 -36.18 -8.85 -13.98
N ILE A 884 -37.21 -8.55 -14.76
CA ILE A 884 -37.79 -9.42 -15.79
C ILE A 884 -37.27 -8.97 -17.16
N ILE A 885 -36.46 -9.80 -17.81
CA ILE A 885 -35.75 -9.51 -19.08
C ILE A 885 -36.22 -10.41 -20.23
N ALA A 886 -35.95 -10.03 -21.49
CA ALA A 886 -36.49 -10.72 -22.67
C ALA A 886 -36.02 -12.18 -22.83
N GLY A 887 -36.99 -13.10 -22.89
CA GLY A 887 -36.80 -14.53 -23.15
C GLY A 887 -37.26 -14.90 -24.57
N GLY A 888 -36.35 -15.43 -25.40
CA GLY A 888 -36.63 -15.72 -26.81
C GLY A 888 -37.79 -16.69 -27.04
N ILE A 889 -38.64 -16.39 -28.02
CA ILE A 889 -39.90 -17.10 -28.29
C ILE A 889 -39.65 -18.51 -28.85
N VAL A 890 -40.30 -19.52 -28.26
CA VAL A 890 -40.67 -20.76 -28.97
C VAL A 890 -42.19 -20.83 -29.02
N ALA A 891 -42.78 -20.84 -30.22
CA ALA A 891 -44.23 -20.75 -30.41
C ALA A 891 -44.99 -21.92 -29.74
N ARG A 892 -45.40 -21.71 -28.48
CA ARG A 892 -46.13 -22.63 -27.60
C ARG A 892 -47.16 -21.83 -26.79
N PRO A 893 -48.29 -22.42 -26.37
CA PRO A 893 -49.41 -21.67 -25.79
C PRO A 893 -49.28 -21.29 -24.30
N TYR A 894 -48.09 -21.44 -23.68
CA TYR A 894 -47.92 -21.33 -22.24
C TYR A 894 -47.14 -20.08 -21.82
N ARG A 895 -47.64 -19.34 -20.82
CA ARG A 895 -46.94 -18.20 -20.21
C ARG A 895 -46.02 -18.65 -19.07
N SER A 896 -44.92 -17.94 -18.85
CA SER A 896 -44.16 -18.00 -17.58
C SER A 896 -44.95 -17.31 -16.46
N ALA A 897 -44.68 -17.65 -15.20
CA ALA A 897 -45.45 -17.12 -14.06
C ALA A 897 -44.61 -17.00 -12.78
N ILE A 898 -44.96 -16.01 -11.95
CA ILE A 898 -44.58 -15.92 -10.54
C ILE A 898 -45.84 -16.24 -9.73
N ALA A 899 -45.74 -17.12 -8.72
CA ALA A 899 -46.88 -17.52 -7.89
C ALA A 899 -46.56 -17.38 -6.40
N LEU A 900 -47.52 -16.79 -5.67
CA LEU A 900 -47.39 -16.30 -4.30
C LEU A 900 -48.41 -17.00 -3.40
N ARG A 901 -48.10 -17.12 -2.10
CA ARG A 901 -48.95 -17.80 -1.11
C ARG A 901 -49.30 -19.23 -1.55
N ILE A 902 -48.31 -19.99 -2.02
CA ILE A 902 -48.51 -21.40 -2.41
C ILE A 902 -48.54 -22.28 -1.14
N PRO A 903 -49.38 -23.34 -1.06
CA PRO A 903 -49.37 -24.34 0.00
C PRO A 903 -47.99 -24.80 0.49
N THR A 904 -47.86 -24.95 1.81
CA THR A 904 -46.65 -25.43 2.50
C THR A 904 -46.76 -26.86 3.04
N ASP A 905 -47.93 -27.50 2.96
CA ASP A 905 -48.14 -28.90 3.41
C ASP A 905 -47.92 -29.96 2.30
N GLN A 906 -47.71 -29.51 1.05
CA GLN A 906 -47.45 -30.40 -0.07
C GLN A 906 -45.94 -30.54 -0.32
N PRO A 907 -45.38 -31.77 -0.24
CA PRO A 907 -44.07 -32.07 -0.82
C PRO A 907 -44.05 -31.63 -2.29
N ILE A 908 -42.93 -31.07 -2.77
CA ILE A 908 -42.85 -30.53 -4.14
C ILE A 908 -43.17 -31.61 -5.19
N SER A 909 -42.84 -32.87 -4.89
CA SER A 909 -43.23 -34.07 -5.66
C SER A 909 -44.75 -34.31 -5.79
N LYS A 910 -45.54 -33.86 -4.82
CA LYS A 910 -47.03 -33.85 -4.86
C LYS A 910 -47.61 -32.52 -5.34
N THR A 911 -46.86 -31.43 -5.23
CA THR A 911 -47.11 -30.14 -5.91
C THR A 911 -46.81 -30.27 -7.40
N SER A 912 -47.45 -31.23 -8.07
CA SER A 912 -47.12 -31.55 -9.45
C SER A 912 -47.43 -30.35 -10.36
N LEU A 913 -46.38 -29.82 -10.98
CA LEU A 913 -46.44 -28.87 -12.08
C LEU A 913 -46.99 -29.58 -13.33
N TYR A 914 -48.30 -29.80 -13.34
CA TYR A 914 -48.95 -30.59 -14.39
C TYR A 914 -48.70 -30.01 -15.80
N VAL A 915 -48.75 -30.90 -16.79
CA VAL A 915 -49.10 -30.54 -18.17
C VAL A 915 -50.63 -30.52 -18.26
N PRO A 916 -51.27 -29.63 -19.04
CA PRO A 916 -52.73 -29.64 -19.20
C PRO A 916 -53.28 -31.01 -19.63
N ASP A 917 -54.25 -31.52 -18.86
CA ASP A 917 -55.17 -32.58 -19.27
C ASP A 917 -56.61 -32.09 -19.13
N ASN A 918 -56.96 -31.16 -20.01
CA ASN A 918 -58.31 -30.70 -20.26
C ASN A 918 -58.36 -30.02 -21.62
N ASN A 919 -59.24 -30.50 -22.50
CA ASN A 919 -59.40 -29.98 -23.87
C ASN A 919 -60.30 -28.72 -23.88
N ASP A 920 -60.02 -27.79 -22.96
CA ASP A 920 -60.66 -26.48 -22.86
C ASP A 920 -59.63 -25.37 -23.07
N SER A 921 -60.09 -24.13 -23.24
CA SER A 921 -59.26 -23.01 -23.70
C SER A 921 -58.75 -22.09 -22.58
N ASP A 922 -58.68 -22.60 -21.34
CA ASP A 922 -58.30 -21.85 -20.14
C ASP A 922 -56.83 -22.16 -19.71
N PRO A 923 -55.84 -21.26 -19.92
CA PRO A 923 -54.42 -21.64 -19.85
C PRO A 923 -53.77 -21.67 -18.45
N THR A 924 -54.51 -21.38 -17.36
CA THR A 924 -53.92 -20.81 -16.14
C THR A 924 -53.35 -21.80 -15.11
N SER A 925 -53.99 -22.96 -14.90
CA SER A 925 -53.95 -23.67 -13.62
C SER A 925 -52.77 -24.66 -13.42
N TYR A 926 -51.56 -24.18 -13.08
CA TYR A 926 -50.36 -25.05 -12.98
C TYR A 926 -49.45 -24.99 -11.75
N LEU A 927 -49.62 -24.06 -10.79
CA LEU A 927 -48.85 -24.05 -9.51
C LEU A 927 -49.76 -24.32 -8.31
N GLY A 928 -50.34 -25.52 -8.26
CA GLY A 928 -51.17 -25.98 -7.14
C GLY A 928 -52.63 -25.48 -7.16
N THR A 929 -53.34 -25.76 -6.06
CA THR A 929 -54.82 -25.57 -5.95
C THR A 929 -55.25 -24.25 -5.31
N SER A 930 -54.32 -23.35 -5.02
CA SER A 930 -54.57 -22.15 -4.22
C SER A 930 -53.35 -21.21 -4.27
N GLY A 931 -53.57 -19.90 -4.16
CA GLY A 931 -52.52 -18.87 -4.25
C GLY A 931 -52.90 -17.70 -5.17
N ILE A 932 -51.92 -16.82 -5.40
CA ILE A 932 -52.00 -15.64 -6.27
C ILE A 932 -50.95 -15.79 -7.38
N PHE A 933 -51.30 -15.40 -8.61
CA PHE A 933 -50.51 -15.66 -9.81
C PHE A 933 -50.28 -14.37 -10.60
N LEU A 934 -49.04 -14.16 -11.02
CA LEU A 934 -48.61 -13.03 -11.83
C LEU A 934 -48.11 -13.54 -13.19
N TYR A 935 -48.83 -13.20 -14.27
CA TYR A 935 -48.42 -13.54 -15.63
C TYR A 935 -47.98 -12.28 -16.39
N CYS A 936 -46.72 -12.23 -16.79
CA CYS A 936 -46.15 -11.10 -17.53
C CYS A 936 -46.28 -11.34 -19.06
N ALA A 937 -46.55 -10.30 -19.85
CA ALA A 937 -46.57 -10.38 -21.32
C ALA A 937 -46.31 -9.01 -21.96
N GLU A 938 -45.16 -8.86 -22.65
CA GLU A 938 -44.66 -7.62 -23.29
C GLU A 938 -44.79 -6.34 -22.45
N ASN A 939 -45.95 -5.67 -22.49
CA ASN A 939 -46.28 -4.44 -21.77
C ASN A 939 -47.50 -4.58 -20.82
N THR A 940 -47.80 -5.80 -20.38
CA THR A 940 -48.94 -6.13 -19.50
C THR A 940 -48.58 -7.12 -18.39
N LEU A 941 -49.23 -6.96 -17.23
CA LEU A 941 -49.15 -7.87 -16.09
C LEU A 941 -50.57 -8.31 -15.69
N GLU A 942 -50.83 -9.61 -15.67
CA GLU A 942 -52.12 -10.16 -15.23
C GLU A 942 -52.00 -10.70 -13.80
N VAL A 943 -52.79 -10.13 -12.89
CA VAL A 943 -52.92 -10.59 -11.50
C VAL A 943 -54.14 -11.51 -11.43
N ALA A 944 -53.93 -12.78 -11.09
CA ALA A 944 -54.98 -13.79 -10.99
C ALA A 944 -55.04 -14.45 -9.60
N ILE A 945 -56.26 -14.70 -9.13
CA ILE A 945 -56.58 -15.32 -7.85
C ILE A 945 -57.19 -16.69 -8.10
N HIS A 946 -56.71 -17.71 -7.38
CA HIS A 946 -57.34 -19.04 -7.44
C HIS A 946 -58.64 -19.09 -6.65
N ILE A 947 -59.70 -19.55 -7.31
CA ILE A 947 -61.03 -19.77 -6.75
C ILE A 947 -61.45 -21.23 -6.93
N LYS A 948 -62.35 -21.69 -6.07
CA LYS A 948 -62.95 -23.03 -6.10
C LYS A 948 -63.97 -23.15 -7.23
N ASP A 949 -63.80 -24.16 -8.08
CA ASP A 949 -64.74 -24.57 -9.12
C ASP A 949 -64.84 -26.10 -9.15
N GLU A 950 -65.83 -26.64 -8.45
CA GLU A 950 -66.11 -28.09 -8.35
C GLU A 950 -66.35 -28.79 -9.71
N THR A 951 -66.47 -28.06 -10.82
CA THR A 951 -66.63 -28.65 -12.17
C THR A 951 -65.31 -28.99 -12.86
N ARG A 952 -64.17 -28.43 -12.41
CA ARG A 952 -62.83 -28.68 -12.98
C ARG A 952 -62.14 -29.88 -12.32
N PHE A 953 -61.24 -30.52 -13.06
CA PHE A 953 -60.49 -31.72 -12.63
C PHE A 953 -59.75 -31.56 -11.28
N ARG A 954 -59.28 -30.35 -10.97
CA ARG A 954 -58.61 -30.00 -9.69
C ARG A 954 -59.43 -29.11 -8.77
N LYS A 955 -60.74 -29.02 -9.02
CA LYS A 955 -61.72 -28.21 -8.27
C LYS A 955 -61.40 -26.71 -8.17
N VAL A 956 -60.63 -26.19 -9.12
CA VAL A 956 -60.05 -24.84 -9.10
C VAL A 956 -60.11 -24.21 -10.48
N HIS A 957 -60.34 -22.90 -10.52
CA HIS A 957 -60.26 -22.01 -11.68
C HIS A 957 -59.59 -20.70 -11.24
N SER A 958 -59.07 -19.91 -12.17
CA SER A 958 -58.35 -18.65 -11.88
C SER A 958 -59.15 -17.48 -12.42
N VAL A 959 -59.49 -16.51 -11.57
CA VAL A 959 -60.08 -15.23 -12.01
C VAL A 959 -59.01 -14.15 -11.94
N GLY A 960 -58.86 -13.34 -12.99
CA GLY A 960 -57.75 -12.39 -13.10
C GLY A 960 -58.11 -11.07 -13.78
N TYR A 961 -57.22 -10.09 -13.62
CA TYR A 961 -57.31 -8.79 -14.26
C TYR A 961 -55.95 -8.38 -14.84
N THR A 962 -55.94 -7.94 -16.10
CA THR A 962 -54.73 -7.54 -16.82
C THR A 962 -54.51 -6.03 -16.72
N PHE A 963 -53.42 -5.64 -16.08
CA PHE A 963 -52.90 -4.27 -16.04
C PHE A 963 -51.98 -4.02 -17.24
N THR A 964 -51.99 -2.78 -17.74
CA THR A 964 -50.95 -2.28 -18.66
C THR A 964 -49.85 -1.63 -17.83
N LEU A 965 -48.59 -1.84 -18.18
CA LEU A 965 -47.44 -1.23 -17.49
C LEU A 965 -47.37 0.30 -17.74
N PRO A 966 -46.58 1.06 -16.96
CA PRO A 966 -46.33 2.48 -17.20
C PRO A 966 -45.77 2.78 -18.61
N GLU A 967 -45.94 4.01 -19.08
CA GLU A 967 -45.59 4.38 -20.46
C GLU A 967 -44.08 4.19 -20.74
N GLY A 968 -43.77 3.43 -21.78
CA GLY A 968 -42.40 3.10 -22.19
C GLY A 968 -41.83 1.82 -21.56
N VAL A 969 -42.38 1.36 -20.43
CA VAL A 969 -41.97 0.14 -19.72
C VAL A 969 -42.46 -1.11 -20.47
N SER A 970 -41.59 -2.12 -20.56
CA SER A 970 -41.92 -3.42 -21.18
C SER A 970 -40.90 -4.48 -20.78
N PHE A 971 -41.36 -5.66 -20.41
CA PHE A 971 -40.53 -6.84 -20.08
C PHE A 971 -39.58 -7.22 -21.22
N GLY A 972 -39.96 -6.94 -22.48
CA GLY A 972 -39.11 -7.10 -23.65
C GLY A 972 -37.86 -6.20 -23.71
N LYS A 973 -37.68 -5.26 -22.77
CA LYS A 973 -36.49 -4.41 -22.61
C LYS A 973 -35.75 -4.64 -21.27
N GLY A 974 -36.27 -5.50 -20.40
CA GLY A 974 -35.98 -5.44 -18.96
C GLY A 974 -36.97 -4.52 -18.24
N ALA A 975 -37.64 -5.02 -17.21
CA ALA A 975 -38.40 -4.22 -16.25
C ALA A 975 -38.37 -4.85 -14.85
N VAL A 976 -38.20 -4.03 -13.80
CA VAL A 976 -38.23 -4.45 -12.39
C VAL A 976 -39.67 -4.63 -11.91
N ILE A 977 -39.92 -5.71 -11.18
CA ILE A 977 -41.16 -5.99 -10.44
C ILE A 977 -40.80 -6.23 -8.99
N ARG A 978 -41.41 -5.45 -8.08
CA ARG A 978 -41.38 -5.68 -6.64
C ARG A 978 -42.78 -5.98 -6.14
N PHE A 979 -42.92 -6.86 -5.16
CA PHE A 979 -44.17 -6.99 -4.41
C PHE A 979 -43.91 -7.16 -2.92
N GLU A 980 -44.78 -6.54 -2.12
CA GLU A 980 -44.68 -6.42 -0.67
C GLU A 980 -45.90 -7.09 -0.04
N ASP A 981 -45.73 -8.31 0.49
CA ASP A 981 -46.75 -9.00 1.25
C ASP A 981 -46.82 -8.44 2.67
N LYS A 982 -47.96 -7.85 3.01
CA LYS A 982 -48.25 -7.20 4.31
C LYS A 982 -49.33 -7.98 5.08
N GLY A 983 -49.41 -9.30 4.86
CA GLY A 983 -50.36 -10.18 5.53
C GLY A 983 -51.76 -10.22 4.89
N GLU A 984 -52.55 -9.16 5.11
CA GLU A 984 -53.91 -8.99 4.54
C GLU A 984 -53.94 -8.13 3.28
N THR A 985 -52.86 -7.43 2.97
CA THR A 985 -52.65 -6.71 1.70
C THR A 985 -51.35 -7.17 1.06
N ILE A 986 -51.30 -7.14 -0.26
CA ILE A 986 -50.09 -7.40 -1.07
C ILE A 986 -50.02 -6.33 -2.13
N ASP A 987 -49.02 -5.45 -2.04
CA ASP A 987 -48.80 -4.37 -3.01
C ASP A 987 -47.85 -4.83 -4.11
N ILE A 988 -48.12 -4.46 -5.36
CA ILE A 988 -47.40 -4.89 -6.56
C ILE A 988 -46.95 -3.66 -7.35
N TYR A 989 -45.64 -3.51 -7.52
CA TYR A 989 -44.98 -2.37 -8.16
C TYR A 989 -44.25 -2.78 -9.44
N CYS A 990 -44.12 -1.86 -10.38
CA CYS A 990 -43.28 -2.01 -11.57
C CYS A 990 -42.44 -0.74 -11.79
N GLU A 991 -41.11 -0.87 -11.90
CA GLU A 991 -40.17 0.28 -11.94
C GLU A 991 -40.39 1.29 -10.78
N GLY A 992 -40.86 0.80 -9.62
CA GLY A 992 -41.19 1.62 -8.44
C GLY A 992 -42.62 2.18 -8.42
N ASP A 993 -43.34 2.23 -9.55
CA ASP A 993 -44.74 2.67 -9.59
C ASP A 993 -45.67 1.56 -9.05
N LEU A 994 -46.55 1.89 -8.09
CA LEU A 994 -47.60 0.98 -7.62
C LEU A 994 -48.58 0.70 -8.77
N LEU A 995 -48.71 -0.58 -9.15
CA LEU A 995 -49.57 -1.02 -10.25
C LEU A 995 -50.91 -1.58 -9.74
N ALA A 996 -50.86 -2.36 -8.66
CA ALA A 996 -52.04 -2.99 -8.05
C ALA A 996 -51.83 -3.31 -6.57
N THR A 997 -52.92 -3.35 -5.81
CA THR A 997 -52.97 -3.91 -4.44
C THR A 997 -53.96 -5.07 -4.40
N VAL A 998 -53.55 -6.25 -3.93
CA VAL A 998 -54.47 -7.33 -3.60
C VAL A 998 -54.86 -7.20 -2.12
N ARG A 999 -56.14 -7.06 -1.82
CA ARG A 999 -56.69 -7.09 -0.46
C ARG A 999 -57.35 -8.44 -0.20
N LEU A 1000 -56.99 -9.08 0.89
CA LEU A 1000 -57.45 -10.39 1.31
C LEU A 1000 -58.33 -10.27 2.56
N SER A 1001 -59.41 -11.05 2.66
CA SER A 1001 -60.26 -11.06 3.86
C SER A 1001 -61.02 -12.37 4.03
N LYS A 1002 -61.83 -12.45 5.10
CA LYS A 1002 -62.53 -13.68 5.56
C LYS A 1002 -61.54 -14.84 5.70
N LYS A 1003 -60.63 -14.70 6.66
CA LYS A 1003 -59.68 -15.76 7.04
C LYS A 1003 -60.40 -16.88 7.81
N GLU A 1004 -60.35 -18.09 7.28
CA GLU A 1004 -60.87 -19.30 7.93
C GLU A 1004 -60.14 -20.54 7.41
N ARG A 1005 -60.20 -21.64 8.16
CA ARG A 1005 -59.56 -22.90 7.77
C ARG A 1005 -60.22 -23.50 6.53
N ALA A 1006 -59.44 -23.63 5.46
CA ALA A 1006 -59.86 -24.25 4.21
C ALA A 1006 -59.57 -25.76 4.19
N ASP A 1007 -60.35 -26.46 3.36
CA ASP A 1007 -60.14 -27.85 2.97
C ASP A 1007 -60.17 -27.90 1.44
N ALA A 1008 -58.99 -27.74 0.83
CA ALA A 1008 -58.80 -27.84 -0.62
C ALA A 1008 -58.39 -29.27 -0.99
N GLN A 1009 -58.57 -29.65 -2.26
CA GLN A 1009 -58.42 -31.04 -2.71
C GLN A 1009 -57.02 -31.64 -2.40
N TYR A 1010 -55.99 -30.80 -2.25
CA TYR A 1010 -54.61 -31.16 -1.91
C TYR A 1010 -53.94 -30.14 -0.97
N TRP A 1011 -54.66 -29.53 -0.02
CA TRP A 1011 -54.09 -28.65 1.03
C TRP A 1011 -55.11 -28.36 2.14
N LYS A 1012 -54.69 -28.26 3.41
CA LYS A 1012 -55.60 -27.92 4.53
C LYS A 1012 -54.99 -26.95 5.54
N GLY A 1013 -55.09 -25.64 5.29
CA GLY A 1013 -54.60 -24.59 6.19
C GLY A 1013 -55.51 -23.38 6.33
N GLU A 1014 -55.01 -22.35 7.02
CA GLU A 1014 -55.68 -21.05 7.16
C GLU A 1014 -55.68 -20.30 5.83
N SER A 1015 -56.87 -19.89 5.35
CA SER A 1015 -57.02 -19.27 4.03
C SER A 1015 -57.94 -18.05 4.08
N TYR A 1016 -57.56 -16.99 3.37
CA TYR A 1016 -58.48 -15.93 2.99
C TYR A 1016 -59.39 -16.43 1.88
N ARG A 1017 -60.71 -16.30 2.10
CA ARG A 1017 -61.75 -16.84 1.21
C ARG A 1017 -62.39 -15.79 0.32
N TYR A 1018 -61.97 -14.54 0.47
CA TYR A 1018 -62.37 -13.41 -0.35
C TYR A 1018 -61.15 -12.56 -0.70
N ALA A 1019 -61.05 -12.12 -1.96
CA ALA A 1019 -60.00 -11.24 -2.43
C ALA A 1019 -60.56 -10.13 -3.34
N GLU A 1020 -60.00 -8.93 -3.19
CA GLU A 1020 -60.17 -7.80 -4.10
C GLU A 1020 -58.82 -7.50 -4.74
N VAL A 1021 -58.80 -7.19 -6.04
CA VAL A 1021 -57.63 -6.55 -6.67
C VAL A 1021 -58.03 -5.11 -6.99
N LEU A 1022 -57.22 -4.17 -6.52
CA LEU A 1022 -57.39 -2.74 -6.67
C LEU A 1022 -56.37 -2.21 -7.67
N ASP A 1023 -56.76 -1.24 -8.50
CA ASP A 1023 -55.81 -0.45 -9.29
C ASP A 1023 -55.07 0.58 -8.41
N ALA A 1024 -54.00 1.18 -8.95
CA ALA A 1024 -53.16 2.18 -8.29
C ALA A 1024 -53.90 3.38 -7.65
N ASN A 1025 -55.17 3.62 -8.01
CA ASN A 1025 -55.99 4.68 -7.43
C ASN A 1025 -56.90 4.18 -6.30
N GLY A 1026 -56.72 2.94 -5.84
CA GLY A 1026 -57.54 2.31 -4.81
C GLY A 1026 -58.94 1.88 -5.29
N LYS A 1027 -59.16 1.77 -6.60
CA LYS A 1027 -60.43 1.30 -7.16
C LYS A 1027 -60.39 -0.20 -7.40
N VAL A 1028 -61.36 -0.93 -6.85
CA VAL A 1028 -61.53 -2.38 -7.10
C VAL A 1028 -61.77 -2.63 -8.60
N VAL A 1029 -60.93 -3.47 -9.21
CA VAL A 1029 -61.01 -3.91 -10.61
C VAL A 1029 -61.32 -5.40 -10.76
N LEU A 1030 -61.04 -6.20 -9.72
CA LEU A 1030 -61.48 -7.59 -9.60
C LEU A 1030 -61.98 -7.85 -8.18
N THR A 1031 -63.02 -8.66 -8.04
CA THR A 1031 -63.43 -9.24 -6.75
C THR A 1031 -63.76 -10.71 -6.94
N THR A 1032 -63.51 -11.53 -5.92
CA THR A 1032 -64.00 -12.91 -5.85
C THR A 1032 -65.40 -13.02 -5.25
N GLU A 1033 -66.19 -11.93 -5.16
CA GLU A 1033 -67.55 -11.98 -4.63
C GLU A 1033 -68.43 -12.97 -5.42
N GLY A 1034 -69.12 -13.86 -4.70
CA GLY A 1034 -69.87 -14.98 -5.29
C GLY A 1034 -69.04 -16.25 -5.55
N TYR A 1035 -67.72 -16.20 -5.37
CA TYR A 1035 -66.79 -17.33 -5.52
C TYR A 1035 -66.03 -17.62 -4.21
N GLU A 1036 -65.65 -18.88 -3.99
CA GLU A 1036 -64.81 -19.27 -2.85
C GLU A 1036 -63.33 -19.11 -3.23
N ALA A 1037 -62.66 -18.02 -2.84
CA ALA A 1037 -61.21 -17.90 -3.06
C ALA A 1037 -60.44 -18.95 -2.25
N TYR A 1038 -59.26 -19.34 -2.72
CA TYR A 1038 -58.28 -20.08 -1.93
C TYR A 1038 -56.93 -19.36 -2.01
N VAL A 1039 -56.69 -18.45 -1.06
CA VAL A 1039 -55.37 -17.83 -0.83
C VAL A 1039 -54.91 -18.21 0.59
N PRO A 1040 -53.85 -19.00 0.76
CA PRO A 1040 -53.22 -19.29 2.05
C PRO A 1040 -52.78 -18.02 2.81
N ALA A 1041 -52.91 -18.05 4.14
CA ALA A 1041 -52.53 -16.93 5.02
C ALA A 1041 -51.02 -16.86 5.37
N SER A 1042 -50.30 -17.91 5.00
CA SER A 1042 -48.85 -18.10 4.97
C SER A 1042 -48.57 -19.05 3.81
N GLY A 1043 -47.44 -18.93 3.11
CA GLY A 1043 -47.20 -19.80 1.94
C GLY A 1043 -45.91 -19.52 1.16
N ASN A 1044 -45.47 -20.56 0.45
CA ASN A 1044 -44.28 -20.56 -0.41
C ASN A 1044 -44.43 -19.57 -1.59
N CYS A 1045 -43.29 -19.21 -2.20
CA CYS A 1045 -43.20 -18.48 -3.46
C CYS A 1045 -42.49 -19.32 -4.53
N ALA A 1046 -42.92 -19.25 -5.79
CA ALA A 1046 -42.29 -19.98 -6.89
C ALA A 1046 -42.29 -19.19 -8.19
N VAL A 1047 -41.22 -19.36 -8.98
CA VAL A 1047 -41.08 -18.85 -10.34
C VAL A 1047 -40.96 -20.01 -11.31
N VAL A 1048 -41.68 -19.97 -12.43
CA VAL A 1048 -41.56 -20.97 -13.51
C VAL A 1048 -41.29 -20.29 -14.85
N GLU A 1049 -40.08 -20.52 -15.37
CA GLU A 1049 -39.69 -20.09 -16.72
C GLU A 1049 -40.26 -21.08 -17.76
N ARG A 1050 -41.25 -20.62 -18.52
CA ARG A 1050 -41.80 -21.32 -19.69
C ARG A 1050 -41.32 -20.62 -20.97
N ALA A 1051 -41.60 -21.23 -22.13
CA ALA A 1051 -40.92 -20.94 -23.39
C ALA A 1051 -41.36 -19.64 -24.12
N ASN A 1052 -41.73 -18.58 -23.39
CA ASN A 1052 -42.26 -17.33 -23.95
C ASN A 1052 -41.80 -16.07 -23.20
N PHE A 1053 -41.31 -15.11 -23.99
CA PHE A 1053 -41.16 -13.67 -23.73
C PHE A 1053 -40.27 -13.20 -22.58
N PHE A 1054 -40.10 -13.92 -21.47
CA PHE A 1054 -39.26 -13.43 -20.37
C PHE A 1054 -38.50 -14.51 -19.58
N LYS A 1055 -37.40 -14.04 -19.00
CA LYS A 1055 -36.55 -14.67 -17.98
C LYS A 1055 -36.39 -13.73 -16.78
N LEU A 1056 -35.86 -14.23 -15.67
CA LEU A 1056 -35.38 -13.38 -14.58
C LEU A 1056 -33.88 -13.07 -14.72
N ASP A 1057 -33.47 -11.86 -14.32
CA ASP A 1057 -32.08 -11.37 -14.26
C ASP A 1057 -31.46 -11.69 -12.88
N TYR A 1058 -32.22 -11.41 -11.82
CA TYR A 1058 -31.93 -11.72 -10.41
C TYR A 1058 -33.23 -12.05 -9.65
N ILE A 1059 -33.12 -12.60 -8.44
CA ILE A 1059 -34.23 -12.67 -7.47
C ILE A 1059 -33.71 -12.25 -6.11
N GLU A 1060 -34.38 -11.28 -5.49
CA GLU A 1060 -34.14 -10.84 -4.12
C GLU A 1060 -35.39 -11.11 -3.28
N LEU A 1061 -35.19 -11.58 -2.05
CA LEU A 1061 -36.26 -11.95 -1.13
C LEU A 1061 -35.90 -11.51 0.29
N TYR A 1062 -36.64 -10.54 0.81
CA TYR A 1062 -36.46 -9.97 2.14
C TYR A 1062 -37.65 -10.35 3.02
N GLN A 1063 -37.40 -11.03 4.14
CA GLN A 1063 -38.40 -11.21 5.19
C GLN A 1063 -38.54 -9.88 5.93
N LEU A 1064 -39.71 -9.24 5.86
CA LEU A 1064 -39.96 -8.00 6.59
C LEU A 1064 -39.96 -8.29 8.09
N GLY A 1065 -39.33 -7.41 8.85
CA GLY A 1065 -39.43 -7.40 10.30
C GLY A 1065 -40.86 -7.07 10.73
N TYR A 1066 -41.28 -7.56 11.89
CA TYR A 1066 -42.56 -7.17 12.47
C TYR A 1066 -42.52 -7.22 13.99
N THR A 1067 -43.15 -6.22 14.61
CA THR A 1067 -43.34 -6.13 16.05
C THR A 1067 -44.83 -6.26 16.38
N TYR A 1068 -45.14 -6.94 17.48
CA TYR A 1068 -46.51 -7.28 17.88
C TYR A 1068 -46.97 -6.34 18.99
N ASN A 1069 -47.85 -5.39 18.67
CA ASN A 1069 -48.20 -4.26 19.53
C ASN A 1069 -49.69 -4.30 19.90
N GLY A 1070 -50.05 -5.18 20.85
CA GLY A 1070 -51.44 -5.47 21.20
C GLY A 1070 -52.05 -6.47 20.21
N ASP A 1071 -53.16 -6.12 19.55
CA ASP A 1071 -53.74 -6.92 18.46
C ASP A 1071 -53.25 -6.47 17.06
N GLU A 1072 -52.33 -5.48 17.00
CA GLU A 1072 -51.87 -4.83 15.79
C GLU A 1072 -50.42 -5.22 15.47
N ILE A 1073 -50.12 -5.45 14.18
CA ILE A 1073 -48.81 -5.90 13.70
C ILE A 1073 -48.14 -4.74 12.97
N VAL A 1074 -47.07 -4.21 13.55
CA VAL A 1074 -46.30 -3.11 12.98
C VAL A 1074 -45.13 -3.70 12.22
N LEU A 1075 -45.12 -3.53 10.91
CA LEU A 1075 -44.00 -3.91 10.06
C LEU A 1075 -42.83 -2.94 10.27
N THR A 1076 -41.61 -3.48 10.22
CA THR A 1076 -40.35 -2.74 10.28
C THR A 1076 -39.52 -3.17 9.07
N ASP A 1077 -38.91 -2.20 8.37
CA ASP A 1077 -37.91 -2.47 7.33
C ASP A 1077 -36.73 -3.30 7.89
#